data_AF-A0A2A2RZ69-F1
#
_entry.id   AF-A0A2A2RZ69-F1
#
_cell.length_a   1.000
_cell.length_b   1.000
_cell.length_c   1.000
_cell.angle_alpha   90.00
_cell.angle_beta   90.00
_cell.angle_gamma   90.00
#
_symmetry.space_group_name_H-M   'P 1'
#
loop_
_entity.id
_entity.type
_entity.pdbx_description
1 polymer ?
#
loop_
_entity_poly.entity_id
_entity_poly.type
_entity_poly.pdbx_seq_one_letter_code
_entity_poly.pdbx_strand_id
1 'polypeptide(L)'
;MSHGESQVAVEFPLYHHLFLGGKLTEGEPLGLLGSRRRVQAAYDLLELTLFGPDAQQLTEWDMPAEQAEALARETRSFQLKDKLGKVIPLDAMVRTQVLEETPVDLGWCCVRRVECNRFEIAVGGNTRELDLTPAHEQVPPYPVNTDLTATTLVQFGVEVLGGSTGFSATQASSGFALCHNGNYLLVDAIPYLNAHLRARGIARNQVHGIFLSHIHDDHCNFISLLQYNRRISVLTTPVIYRMMLRKLSLLLDHSEASLESYFTFVPLQTGVETNFYGLRITPFYSSHSIPTIGALFATQHGGADCRIIFTSDTQALADLKRLQRTGVITQERYQEIADLYRQPAQLLLADGGEGQIHGDPNDAVASPAERIVFLHLDNLPEKFQAHFCKATSGKRFNLLRGSTDYNLTRTIEFLLEYFPSMPPVWISHLLSNQQVLSYNAGDIIIREGTRSEGFVFMILTGYAQVVHHDGERRQFLAQMEAGELIGEMSVIMGHGQRNASVVALSPVTVTAFAEESFREFIRQQQYEARLKSLWQKRELLQNFPYLRALQQPVLRELANQVSLETRPAATGPVPVQRYCDAGSLMLPLGEGLELSRAGRRETIEPNAAPILSAPDLDLLTEPEFQYLLLHAKDAEGLRQRIPAFRFFWVETLGLPLPEPRKS
;
A
#
# COMPACT_ATOMS: atom_id res chain seq x y z
N MET A 1 10.83 0.22 9.17
CA MET A 1 9.92 0.63 8.08
C MET A 1 9.64 2.11 8.23
N SER A 2 9.44 2.83 7.13
CA SER A 2 9.09 4.25 7.16
C SER A 2 7.87 4.46 6.25
N HIS A 3 6.73 4.83 6.83
CA HIS A 3 5.52 5.27 6.09
C HIS A 3 5.02 4.33 4.97
N GLY A 4 5.21 3.02 5.14
CA GLY A 4 4.75 2.02 4.17
C GLY A 4 5.76 1.57 3.13
N GLU A 5 7.01 2.01 3.25
CA GLU A 5 8.10 1.53 2.41
C GLU A 5 9.06 0.63 3.21
N SER A 6 9.46 -0.47 2.57
CA SER A 6 10.53 -1.33 3.09
C SER A 6 11.85 -0.58 3.06
N GLN A 7 12.63 -0.73 4.13
CA GLN A 7 14.03 -0.26 4.17
C GLN A 7 15.01 -1.45 4.07
N VAL A 8 14.48 -2.66 3.84
CA VAL A 8 15.22 -3.93 3.72
C VAL A 8 15.11 -4.45 2.28
N ALA A 9 15.15 -3.53 1.31
CA ALA A 9 15.09 -3.87 -0.12
C ALA A 9 16.47 -4.35 -0.60
N VAL A 10 16.75 -5.65 -0.41
CA VAL A 10 18.05 -6.27 -0.75
C VAL A 10 18.10 -6.85 -2.17
N GLU A 11 16.94 -7.03 -2.80
CA GLU A 11 16.79 -7.70 -4.09
C GLU A 11 17.49 -6.95 -5.23
N PHE A 12 17.08 -5.72 -5.52
CA PHE A 12 17.66 -4.92 -6.59
C PHE A 12 19.11 -4.50 -6.36
N PRO A 13 19.58 -4.24 -5.12
CA PRO A 13 21.01 -4.10 -4.86
C PRO A 13 21.82 -5.35 -5.26
N LEU A 14 21.31 -6.55 -4.97
CA LEU A 14 21.96 -7.78 -5.44
C LEU A 14 21.90 -7.87 -6.97
N TYR A 15 20.74 -7.65 -7.58
CA TYR A 15 20.62 -7.74 -9.03
C TYR A 15 21.53 -6.74 -9.75
N HIS A 16 21.63 -5.51 -9.25
CA HIS A 16 22.58 -4.52 -9.75
C HIS A 16 24.03 -5.02 -9.60
N HIS A 17 24.40 -5.58 -8.43
CA HIS A 17 25.73 -6.16 -8.19
C HIS A 17 26.07 -7.31 -9.16
N LEU A 18 25.09 -8.17 -9.45
CA LEU A 18 25.27 -9.35 -10.31
C LEU A 18 25.24 -9.02 -11.80
N PHE A 19 24.26 -8.24 -12.26
CA PHE A 19 23.95 -8.07 -13.69
C PHE A 19 24.49 -6.78 -14.30
N LEU A 20 24.65 -5.71 -13.51
CA LEU A 20 25.10 -4.40 -14.01
C LEU A 20 26.53 -4.07 -13.58
N GLY A 21 26.90 -4.40 -12.35
CA GLY A 21 28.22 -4.11 -11.78
C GLY A 21 29.34 -5.05 -12.23
N GLY A 22 29.01 -6.19 -12.86
CA GLY A 22 30.00 -7.18 -13.35
C GLY A 22 30.73 -7.96 -12.25
N LYS A 23 30.43 -7.71 -10.98
CA LYS A 23 31.20 -8.17 -9.81
C LYS A 23 31.17 -9.67 -9.59
N LEU A 24 30.12 -10.37 -10.02
CA LEU A 24 30.10 -11.83 -10.02
C LEU A 24 31.19 -12.42 -10.94
N THR A 25 31.48 -11.77 -12.08
CA THR A 25 32.54 -12.23 -12.98
C THR A 25 33.94 -11.97 -12.41
N GLU A 26 34.05 -10.99 -11.50
CA GLU A 26 35.25 -10.69 -10.70
C GLU A 26 35.38 -11.59 -9.46
N GLY A 27 34.38 -12.41 -9.14
CA GLY A 27 34.38 -13.31 -7.98
C GLY A 27 34.13 -12.64 -6.64
N GLU A 28 33.53 -11.44 -6.63
CA GLU A 28 33.25 -10.67 -5.42
C GLU A 28 31.77 -10.83 -5.00
N PRO A 29 31.46 -11.55 -3.91
CA PRO A 29 30.08 -11.70 -3.43
C PRO A 29 29.58 -10.43 -2.72
N LEU A 30 28.26 -10.22 -2.73
CA LEU A 30 27.62 -9.14 -1.97
C LEU A 30 27.66 -9.45 -0.48
N GLY A 31 28.17 -8.52 0.34
CA GLY A 31 28.20 -8.66 1.80
C GLY A 31 26.87 -8.30 2.47
N LEU A 32 26.30 -9.22 3.25
CA LEU A 32 25.16 -8.96 4.13
C LEU A 32 25.60 -8.96 5.60
N LEU A 33 25.39 -7.84 6.28
CA LEU A 33 25.73 -7.65 7.70
C LEU A 33 24.48 -7.29 8.50
N GLY A 34 24.22 -7.99 9.59
CA GLY A 34 23.08 -7.71 10.47
C GLY A 34 22.91 -8.76 11.56
N SER A 35 21.81 -8.70 12.31
CA SER A 35 21.51 -9.75 13.29
C SER A 35 21.31 -11.10 12.59
N ARG A 36 21.56 -12.21 13.29
CA ARG A 36 21.44 -13.56 12.74
C ARG A 36 20.09 -13.78 12.06
N ARG A 37 19.02 -13.36 12.73
CA ARG A 37 17.63 -13.45 12.24
C ARG A 37 17.44 -12.65 10.95
N ARG A 38 17.91 -11.40 10.89
CA ARG A 38 17.71 -10.52 9.73
C ARG A 38 18.56 -10.91 8.54
N VAL A 39 19.79 -11.38 8.77
CA VAL A 39 20.66 -11.92 7.72
C VAL A 39 20.08 -13.19 7.11
N GLN A 40 19.57 -14.11 7.94
CA GLN A 40 18.89 -15.31 7.43
C GLN A 40 17.63 -14.95 6.63
N ALA A 41 16.80 -14.04 7.15
CA ALA A 41 15.58 -13.61 6.44
C ALA A 41 15.90 -12.95 5.08
N ALA A 42 16.96 -12.13 5.02
CA ALA A 42 17.43 -11.55 3.77
C ALA A 42 17.97 -12.62 2.80
N TYR A 43 18.72 -13.60 3.30
CA TYR A 43 19.20 -14.73 2.49
C TYR A 43 18.04 -15.53 1.89
N ASP A 44 17.08 -15.95 2.72
CA ASP A 44 15.90 -16.71 2.29
C ASP A 44 15.04 -15.90 1.29
N LEU A 45 14.98 -14.57 1.46
CA LEU A 45 14.26 -13.68 0.55
C LEU A 45 14.94 -13.66 -0.82
N LEU A 46 16.26 -13.54 -0.87
CA LEU A 46 17.03 -13.56 -2.13
C LEU A 46 16.94 -14.92 -2.82
N GLU A 47 16.95 -16.02 -2.06
CA GLU A 47 16.75 -17.37 -2.61
C GLU A 47 15.38 -17.48 -3.29
N LEU A 48 14.33 -17.00 -2.61
CA LEU A 48 12.97 -17.00 -3.14
C LEU A 48 12.83 -16.13 -4.41
N THR A 49 13.42 -14.93 -4.45
CA THR A 49 13.24 -14.01 -5.58
C THR A 49 14.14 -14.32 -6.78
N LEU A 50 15.31 -14.94 -6.56
CA LEU A 50 16.22 -15.36 -7.63
C LEU A 50 15.81 -16.66 -8.31
N PHE A 51 15.41 -17.66 -7.51
CA PHE A 51 15.20 -19.02 -8.02
C PHE A 51 13.74 -19.41 -8.12
N GLY A 52 12.86 -18.78 -7.32
CA GLY A 52 11.48 -19.19 -7.19
C GLY A 52 11.32 -20.58 -6.55
N PRO A 53 10.08 -21.09 -6.49
CA PRO A 53 9.81 -22.43 -5.99
C PRO A 53 10.28 -23.52 -6.96
N ASP A 54 10.71 -24.65 -6.43
CA ASP A 54 10.96 -25.86 -7.22
C ASP A 54 9.65 -26.63 -7.55
N ALA A 55 9.75 -27.70 -8.33
CA ALA A 55 8.59 -28.50 -8.73
C ALA A 55 7.84 -29.16 -7.56
N GLN A 56 8.56 -29.49 -6.47
CA GLN A 56 7.96 -30.07 -5.28
C GLN A 56 7.13 -29.00 -4.56
N GLN A 57 7.72 -27.84 -4.30
CA GLN A 57 7.04 -26.70 -3.66
C GLN A 57 5.83 -26.23 -4.47
N LEU A 58 5.94 -26.17 -5.81
CA LEU A 58 4.82 -25.86 -6.68
C LEU A 58 3.67 -26.86 -6.51
N THR A 59 3.97 -28.15 -6.42
CA THR A 59 2.96 -29.21 -6.21
C THR A 59 2.32 -29.11 -4.82
N GLU A 60 3.12 -28.81 -3.78
CA GLU A 60 2.64 -28.55 -2.41
C GLU A 60 1.71 -27.33 -2.34
N TRP A 61 1.81 -26.41 -3.30
CA TRP A 61 0.94 -25.24 -3.45
C TRP A 61 -0.18 -25.46 -4.48
N ASP A 62 -0.64 -26.70 -4.60
CA ASP A 62 -1.79 -27.14 -5.42
C ASP A 62 -1.61 -26.97 -6.94
N MET A 63 -0.38 -26.83 -7.45
CA MET A 63 -0.12 -26.91 -8.89
C MET A 63 -0.11 -28.37 -9.35
N PRO A 64 -0.74 -28.71 -10.49
CA PRO A 64 -0.62 -30.05 -11.06
C PRO A 64 0.85 -30.41 -11.37
N ALA A 65 1.27 -31.63 -11.02
CA ALA A 65 2.68 -32.05 -11.10
C ALA A 65 3.33 -31.83 -12.48
N GLU A 66 2.60 -32.11 -13.57
CA GLU A 66 3.10 -31.87 -14.93
C GLU A 66 3.35 -30.38 -15.22
N GLN A 67 2.45 -29.51 -14.75
CA GLN A 67 2.62 -28.06 -14.88
C GLN A 67 3.76 -27.56 -13.99
N ALA A 68 3.89 -28.11 -12.77
CA ALA A 68 4.96 -27.79 -11.84
C ALA A 68 6.34 -28.13 -12.41
N GLU A 69 6.50 -29.33 -12.98
CA GLU A 69 7.75 -29.73 -13.64
C GLU A 69 8.06 -28.87 -14.87
N ALA A 70 7.05 -28.56 -15.69
CA ALA A 70 7.22 -27.72 -16.87
C ALA A 70 7.66 -26.30 -16.50
N LEU A 71 6.97 -25.67 -15.54
CA LEU A 71 7.28 -24.32 -15.09
C LEU A 71 8.64 -24.27 -14.39
N ALA A 72 8.96 -25.22 -13.51
CA ALA A 72 10.26 -25.28 -12.83
C ALA A 72 11.43 -25.50 -13.82
N ARG A 73 11.22 -26.28 -14.89
CA ARG A 73 12.21 -26.45 -15.96
C ARG A 73 12.43 -25.15 -16.74
N GLU A 74 11.36 -24.42 -17.02
CA GLU A 74 11.39 -23.11 -17.69
C GLU A 74 12.11 -22.07 -16.82
N THR A 75 11.72 -21.89 -15.55
CA THR A 75 12.35 -20.92 -14.62
C THR A 75 13.83 -21.20 -14.40
N ARG A 76 14.22 -22.49 -14.23
CA ARG A 76 15.63 -22.90 -14.10
C ARG A 76 16.48 -22.54 -15.33
N SER A 77 15.87 -22.34 -16.50
CA SER A 77 16.60 -21.95 -17.70
C SER A 77 17.19 -20.54 -17.60
N PHE A 78 16.54 -19.65 -16.83
CA PHE A 78 16.95 -18.26 -16.57
C PHE A 78 18.05 -18.11 -15.52
N GLN A 79 18.29 -19.14 -14.70
CA GLN A 79 19.26 -19.07 -13.63
C GLN A 79 20.69 -18.92 -14.17
N LEU A 80 21.49 -18.10 -13.48
CA LEU A 80 22.90 -17.88 -13.80
C LEU A 80 23.68 -19.19 -13.73
N LYS A 81 24.48 -19.47 -14.76
CA LYS A 81 25.28 -20.69 -14.91
C LYS A 81 26.77 -20.36 -14.99
N ASP A 82 27.58 -21.23 -14.43
CA ASP A 82 29.04 -21.17 -14.55
C ASP A 82 29.52 -21.56 -15.97
N LYS A 83 30.83 -21.54 -16.19
CA LYS A 83 31.45 -21.91 -17.48
C LYS A 83 31.21 -23.37 -17.87
N LEU A 84 30.78 -24.22 -16.93
CA LEU A 84 30.44 -25.63 -17.14
C LEU A 84 28.93 -25.84 -17.34
N GLY A 85 28.14 -24.76 -17.33
CA GLY A 85 26.68 -24.81 -17.49
C GLY A 85 25.92 -25.17 -16.22
N LYS A 86 26.58 -25.23 -15.06
CA LYS A 86 25.93 -25.53 -13.77
C LYS A 86 25.40 -24.25 -13.13
N VAL A 87 24.20 -24.31 -12.53
CA VAL A 87 23.60 -23.20 -11.79
C VAL A 87 24.53 -22.76 -10.65
N ILE A 88 24.77 -21.45 -10.58
CA ILE A 88 25.56 -20.83 -9.52
C ILE A 88 24.68 -20.75 -8.25
N PRO A 89 25.09 -21.33 -7.10
CA PRO A 89 24.32 -21.25 -5.87
C PRO A 89 24.40 -19.86 -5.22
N LEU A 90 23.41 -19.51 -4.39
CA LEU A 90 23.38 -18.22 -3.69
C LEU A 90 24.59 -17.99 -2.78
N ASP A 91 25.12 -19.04 -2.16
CA ASP A 91 26.35 -18.99 -1.35
C ASP A 91 27.58 -18.49 -2.13
N ALA A 92 27.58 -18.61 -3.46
CA ALA A 92 28.65 -18.06 -4.30
C ALA A 92 28.41 -16.58 -4.69
N MET A 93 27.19 -16.08 -4.48
CA MET A 93 26.78 -14.71 -4.82
C MET A 93 26.76 -13.78 -3.60
N VAL A 94 26.54 -14.33 -2.39
CA VAL A 94 26.31 -13.57 -1.16
C VAL A 94 27.20 -14.09 -0.03
N ARG A 95 27.78 -13.16 0.73
CA ARG A 95 28.56 -13.44 1.94
C ARG A 95 27.85 -12.88 3.16
N THR A 96 27.49 -13.73 4.10
CA THR A 96 26.77 -13.34 5.31
C THR A 96 27.71 -13.15 6.50
N GLN A 97 27.46 -12.13 7.31
CA GLN A 97 28.18 -11.85 8.55
C GLN A 97 27.18 -11.42 9.64
N VAL A 98 27.30 -12.02 10.83
CA VAL A 98 26.40 -11.78 11.95
C VAL A 98 26.98 -10.69 12.85
N LEU A 99 26.21 -9.62 13.07
CA LEU A 99 26.50 -8.52 13.97
C LEU A 99 25.45 -8.49 15.09
N GLU A 100 25.80 -9.11 16.22
CA GLU A 100 25.02 -9.04 17.47
C GLU A 100 25.76 -8.13 18.47
N GLU A 101 26.32 -8.70 19.54
CA GLU A 101 27.07 -7.96 20.58
C GLU A 101 28.55 -7.77 20.19
N THR A 102 29.15 -8.78 19.55
CA THR A 102 30.56 -8.75 19.16
C THR A 102 30.76 -7.88 17.92
N PRO A 103 31.72 -6.92 17.94
CA PRO A 103 32.07 -6.15 16.76
C PRO A 103 32.58 -7.04 15.61
N VAL A 104 32.28 -6.63 14.38
CA VAL A 104 32.69 -7.33 13.15
C VAL A 104 33.75 -6.50 12.43
N ASP A 105 34.89 -7.13 12.14
CA ASP A 105 35.97 -6.53 11.35
C ASP A 105 35.76 -6.84 9.86
N LEU A 106 35.54 -5.80 9.06
CA LEU A 106 35.37 -5.88 7.60
C LEU A 106 36.71 -5.73 6.85
N GLY A 107 37.84 -5.65 7.56
CA GLY A 107 39.19 -5.46 7.05
C GLY A 107 39.57 -3.98 6.83
N TRP A 108 38.60 -3.13 6.49
CA TRP A 108 38.80 -1.68 6.32
C TRP A 108 38.14 -0.85 7.44
N CYS A 109 37.19 -1.43 8.17
CA CYS A 109 36.59 -0.85 9.37
C CYS A 109 36.10 -1.94 10.32
N CYS A 110 35.92 -1.59 11.59
CA CYS A 110 35.24 -2.42 12.57
C CYS A 110 33.86 -1.83 12.86
N VAL A 111 32.81 -2.65 12.79
CA VAL A 111 31.42 -2.25 13.01
C VAL A 111 30.90 -2.88 14.28
N ARG A 112 30.35 -2.07 15.19
CA ARG A 112 29.71 -2.52 16.42
C ARG A 112 28.25 -2.07 16.45
N ARG A 113 27.34 -2.95 16.88
CA ARG A 113 25.95 -2.56 17.11
C ARG A 113 25.82 -1.87 18.47
N VAL A 114 25.17 -0.70 18.48
CA VAL A 114 24.89 0.04 19.72
C VAL A 114 23.47 -0.27 20.18
N GLU A 115 22.49 -0.09 19.28
CA GLU A 115 21.09 -0.42 19.52
C GLU A 115 20.37 -0.74 18.19
N CYS A 116 19.04 -0.65 18.14
CA CYS A 116 18.30 -0.80 16.89
C CYS A 116 18.65 0.36 15.95
N ASN A 117 19.00 0.07 14.69
CA ASN A 117 19.40 1.03 13.66
C ASN A 117 20.61 1.92 13.98
N ARG A 118 21.21 1.83 15.18
CA ARG A 118 22.43 2.57 15.54
C ARG A 118 23.66 1.69 15.60
N PHE A 119 24.69 2.13 14.90
CA PHE A 119 25.95 1.41 14.75
C PHE A 119 27.13 2.34 15.00
N GLU A 120 28.20 1.81 15.58
CA GLU A 120 29.48 2.50 15.69
C GLU A 120 30.44 1.92 14.64
N ILE A 121 31.08 2.80 13.87
CA ILE A 121 32.06 2.44 12.86
C ILE A 121 33.42 2.98 13.30
N ALA A 122 34.42 2.11 13.39
CA ALA A 122 35.79 2.44 13.76
C ALA A 122 36.75 2.29 12.56
N VAL A 123 37.49 3.35 12.24
CA VAL A 123 38.51 3.38 11.16
C VAL A 123 39.77 4.08 11.66
N GLY A 124 40.91 3.38 11.66
CA GLY A 124 42.21 3.96 12.00
C GLY A 124 42.28 4.60 13.39
N GLY A 125 41.54 4.06 14.37
CA GLY A 125 41.46 4.57 15.74
C GLY A 125 40.42 5.67 15.97
N ASN A 126 39.76 6.17 14.92
CA ASN A 126 38.62 7.08 15.04
C ASN A 126 37.31 6.30 15.04
N THR A 127 36.36 6.70 15.87
CA THR A 127 35.01 6.12 15.91
C THR A 127 33.95 7.14 15.51
N ARG A 128 32.90 6.68 14.84
CA ARG A 128 31.72 7.49 14.52
C ARG A 128 30.46 6.66 14.70
N GLU A 129 29.47 7.24 15.37
CA GLU A 129 28.13 6.66 15.45
C GLU A 129 27.31 7.01 14.20
N LEU A 130 26.57 6.04 13.69
CA LEU A 130 25.69 6.11 12.54
C LEU A 130 24.30 5.67 12.98
N ASP A 131 23.32 6.58 12.88
CA ASP A 131 21.91 6.30 13.08
C ASP A 131 21.24 6.15 11.70
N LEU A 132 20.75 4.95 11.41
CA LEU A 132 20.03 4.62 10.17
C LEU A 132 18.51 4.79 10.32
N THR A 133 18.03 5.32 11.45
CA THR A 133 16.61 5.60 11.65
C THR A 133 16.21 6.79 10.77
N PRO A 134 15.24 6.63 9.85
CA PRO A 134 14.77 7.75 9.03
C PRO A 134 14.17 8.85 9.93
N ALA A 135 14.70 10.07 9.85
CA ALA A 135 14.17 11.21 10.59
C ALA A 135 12.79 11.68 10.07
N HIS A 136 12.50 11.40 8.80
CA HIS A 136 11.29 11.82 8.10
C HIS A 136 10.77 10.72 7.17
N GLU A 137 9.54 10.89 6.73
CA GLU A 137 8.92 10.09 5.67
C GLU A 137 9.84 10.03 4.45
N GLN A 138 10.09 8.81 3.96
CA GLN A 138 10.87 8.60 2.76
C GLN A 138 10.01 8.95 1.54
N VAL A 139 10.54 9.80 0.67
CA VAL A 139 9.89 10.20 -0.57
C VAL A 139 10.58 9.52 -1.76
N PRO A 140 9.88 9.35 -2.89
CA PRO A 140 10.52 8.86 -4.11
C PRO A 140 11.80 9.65 -4.44
N PRO A 141 12.89 9.00 -4.87
CA PRO A 141 14.13 9.68 -5.26
C PRO A 141 14.01 10.42 -6.62
N TYR A 142 12.84 10.39 -7.23
CA TYR A 142 12.51 10.99 -8.52
C TYR A 142 11.24 11.84 -8.40
N PRO A 143 11.02 12.82 -9.30
CA PRO A 143 9.83 13.65 -9.26
C PRO A 143 8.58 12.83 -9.55
N VAL A 144 7.61 12.88 -8.63
CA VAL A 144 6.25 12.40 -8.88
C VAL A 144 5.37 13.60 -9.12
N ASN A 145 5.17 13.94 -10.40
CA ASN A 145 4.35 15.08 -10.79
C ASN A 145 2.90 14.81 -10.40
N THR A 146 2.26 15.73 -9.66
CA THR A 146 0.83 15.66 -9.35
C THR A 146 0.02 16.18 -10.52
N ASP A 147 -1.07 15.48 -10.87
CA ASP A 147 -2.01 15.99 -11.85
C ASP A 147 -2.66 17.27 -11.32
N LEU A 148 -2.92 18.22 -12.21
CA LEU A 148 -3.48 19.50 -11.77
C LEU A 148 -5.01 19.47 -11.80
N THR A 149 -5.62 18.81 -12.77
CA THR A 149 -7.07 18.84 -13.02
C THR A 149 -7.73 17.53 -12.67
N ALA A 150 -8.96 17.59 -12.14
CA ALA A 150 -9.71 16.40 -11.78
C ALA A 150 -10.08 15.60 -13.03
N THR A 151 -9.97 14.28 -12.93
CA THR A 151 -10.35 13.37 -14.00
C THR A 151 -11.75 12.81 -13.78
N THR A 152 -12.42 12.50 -14.89
CA THR A 152 -13.72 11.82 -14.86
C THR A 152 -13.48 10.33 -14.69
N LEU A 153 -14.18 9.72 -13.72
CA LEU A 153 -14.24 8.27 -13.58
C LEU A 153 -14.83 7.64 -14.84
N VAL A 154 -14.27 6.51 -15.26
CA VAL A 154 -14.65 5.82 -16.50
C VAL A 154 -15.19 4.43 -16.22
N GLN A 155 -15.91 3.87 -17.19
CA GLN A 155 -16.35 2.48 -17.15
C GLN A 155 -15.18 1.50 -17.28
N PHE A 156 -14.24 1.77 -18.18
CA PHE A 156 -13.09 0.90 -18.39
C PHE A 156 -11.90 1.68 -18.94
N GLY A 157 -10.77 1.59 -18.24
CA GLY A 157 -9.55 2.27 -18.64
C GLY A 157 -8.38 2.00 -17.70
N VAL A 158 -7.25 2.62 -17.99
CA VAL A 158 -6.01 2.45 -17.22
C VAL A 158 -5.41 3.80 -16.87
N GLU A 159 -4.97 3.95 -15.62
CA GLU A 159 -4.12 5.04 -15.16
C GLU A 159 -2.72 4.50 -14.85
N VAL A 160 -1.73 4.97 -15.60
CA VAL A 160 -0.34 4.51 -15.43
C VAL A 160 0.26 5.15 -14.19
N LEU A 161 0.73 4.33 -13.25
CA LEU A 161 1.44 4.77 -12.05
C LEU A 161 2.94 4.87 -12.33
N GLY A 162 3.47 3.89 -13.06
CA GLY A 162 4.83 3.89 -13.61
C GLY A 162 4.97 2.90 -14.77
N GLY A 163 6.10 2.94 -15.45
CA GLY A 163 6.34 2.14 -16.67
C GLY A 163 7.80 1.91 -16.99
N SER A 164 8.69 2.17 -16.04
CA SER A 164 10.12 1.90 -16.15
C SER A 164 10.47 0.52 -15.60
N THR A 165 11.75 0.17 -15.74
CA THR A 165 12.35 -1.03 -15.14
C THR A 165 12.45 -0.88 -13.61
N GLY A 166 12.59 -2.00 -12.91
CA GLY A 166 12.93 -2.00 -11.48
C GLY A 166 14.35 -1.46 -11.17
N PHE A 167 15.23 -1.33 -12.18
CA PHE A 167 16.57 -0.75 -12.02
C PHE A 167 16.60 0.77 -12.10
N SER A 168 15.50 1.41 -12.51
CA SER A 168 15.47 2.85 -12.74
C SER A 168 15.56 3.63 -11.42
N ALA A 169 16.59 4.46 -11.29
CA ALA A 169 16.72 5.40 -10.18
C ALA A 169 15.94 6.70 -10.41
N THR A 170 15.43 6.92 -11.62
CA THR A 170 14.88 8.23 -12.06
C THR A 170 13.41 8.19 -12.44
N GLN A 171 12.82 6.99 -12.55
CA GLN A 171 11.44 6.80 -12.95
C GLN A 171 10.80 5.69 -12.12
N ALA A 172 9.47 5.70 -12.04
CA ALA A 172 8.71 4.69 -11.34
C ALA A 172 8.64 3.37 -12.12
N SER A 173 8.77 2.25 -11.40
CA SER A 173 8.63 0.91 -11.95
C SER A 173 7.25 0.67 -12.55
N SER A 174 7.13 -0.41 -13.32
CA SER A 174 5.93 -0.71 -14.08
C SER A 174 4.77 -1.12 -13.18
N GLY A 175 3.66 -0.40 -13.32
CA GLY A 175 2.43 -0.68 -12.58
C GLY A 175 1.36 0.35 -12.91
N PHE A 176 0.10 -0.05 -12.79
CA PHE A 176 -1.02 0.80 -13.18
C PHE A 176 -2.30 0.49 -12.39
N ALA A 177 -3.21 1.46 -12.34
CA ALA A 177 -4.53 1.28 -11.77
C ALA A 177 -5.53 1.07 -12.92
N LEU A 178 -6.12 -0.11 -12.99
CA LEU A 178 -7.20 -0.44 -13.92
C LEU A 178 -8.51 0.08 -13.33
N CYS A 179 -9.14 1.03 -14.02
CA CYS A 179 -10.44 1.55 -13.66
C CYS A 179 -11.54 0.67 -14.28
N HIS A 180 -12.43 0.14 -13.46
CA HIS A 180 -13.65 -0.56 -13.89
C HIS A 180 -14.85 -0.04 -13.10
N ASN A 181 -15.85 0.47 -13.82
CA ASN A 181 -17.06 1.07 -13.24
C ASN A 181 -16.78 2.10 -12.14
N GLY A 182 -15.77 2.96 -12.33
CA GLY A 182 -15.40 4.01 -11.36
C GLY A 182 -14.63 3.52 -10.12
N ASN A 183 -14.30 2.23 -10.03
CA ASN A 183 -13.45 1.63 -9.00
C ASN A 183 -12.10 1.23 -9.58
N TYR A 184 -11.08 1.10 -8.72
CA TYR A 184 -9.73 0.73 -9.16
C TYR A 184 -9.31 -0.65 -8.66
N LEU A 185 -8.77 -1.43 -9.59
CA LEU A 185 -7.97 -2.62 -9.37
C LEU A 185 -6.52 -2.26 -9.68
N LEU A 186 -5.61 -2.39 -8.71
CA LEU A 186 -4.18 -2.22 -8.99
C LEU A 186 -3.69 -3.41 -9.84
N VAL A 187 -2.83 -3.15 -10.80
CA VAL A 187 -1.97 -4.16 -11.42
C VAL A 187 -0.57 -3.88 -10.92
N ASP A 188 -0.14 -4.74 -10.01
CA ASP A 188 1.05 -4.62 -9.17
C ASP A 188 1.09 -3.43 -8.20
N ALA A 189 1.91 -3.57 -7.16
CA ALA A 189 2.15 -2.57 -6.12
C ALA A 189 3.60 -2.05 -6.24
N ILE A 190 3.76 -0.93 -6.94
CA ILE A 190 5.06 -0.29 -7.16
C ILE A 190 5.63 0.35 -5.89
N PRO A 191 6.95 0.55 -5.77
CA PRO A 191 7.54 1.34 -4.70
C PRO A 191 6.96 2.75 -4.65
N TYR A 192 6.75 3.27 -3.44
CA TYR A 192 6.09 4.55 -3.21
C TYR A 192 4.66 4.65 -3.77
N LEU A 193 3.93 3.52 -3.81
CA LEU A 193 2.57 3.42 -4.33
C LEU A 193 1.64 4.57 -3.90
N ASN A 194 1.66 4.89 -2.61
CA ASN A 194 0.82 5.95 -2.04
C ASN A 194 1.12 7.34 -2.63
N ALA A 195 2.40 7.64 -2.91
CA ALA A 195 2.78 8.90 -3.54
C ALA A 195 2.25 8.98 -4.98
N HIS A 196 2.33 7.87 -5.71
CA HIS A 196 1.82 7.77 -7.09
C HIS A 196 0.29 7.85 -7.15
N LEU A 197 -0.43 7.14 -6.28
CA LEU A 197 -1.90 7.22 -6.19
C LEU A 197 -2.36 8.64 -5.85
N ARG A 198 -1.72 9.28 -4.86
CA ARG A 198 -1.99 10.68 -4.50
C ARG A 198 -1.76 11.62 -5.68
N ALA A 199 -0.68 11.45 -6.42
CA ALA A 199 -0.38 12.27 -7.58
C ALA A 199 -1.43 12.14 -8.70
N ARG A 200 -2.11 10.99 -8.80
CA ARG A 200 -3.23 10.75 -9.72
C ARG A 200 -4.60 11.19 -9.19
N GLY A 201 -4.69 11.58 -7.91
CA GLY A 201 -5.97 11.84 -7.24
C GLY A 201 -6.79 10.57 -6.96
N ILE A 202 -6.15 9.40 -6.93
CA ILE A 202 -6.79 8.13 -6.60
C ILE A 202 -6.64 7.91 -5.10
N ALA A 203 -7.74 8.00 -4.35
CA ALA A 203 -7.73 7.77 -2.91
C ALA A 203 -7.61 6.28 -2.57
N ARG A 204 -7.09 5.96 -1.38
CA ARG A 204 -6.83 4.56 -0.97
C ARG A 204 -8.09 3.73 -0.91
N ASN A 205 -9.20 4.32 -0.47
CA ASN A 205 -10.50 3.66 -0.41
C ASN A 205 -11.15 3.40 -1.79
N GLN A 206 -10.58 3.91 -2.88
CA GLN A 206 -11.02 3.59 -4.25
C GLN A 206 -10.40 2.30 -4.77
N VAL A 207 -9.33 1.82 -4.12
CA VAL A 207 -8.64 0.59 -4.46
C VAL A 207 -9.34 -0.58 -3.78
N HIS A 208 -9.95 -1.45 -4.58
CA HIS A 208 -10.74 -2.60 -4.08
C HIS A 208 -9.98 -3.93 -4.17
N GLY A 209 -8.91 -3.96 -4.95
CA GLY A 209 -8.08 -5.14 -5.11
C GLY A 209 -6.77 -4.83 -5.80
N ILE A 210 -5.96 -5.87 -5.90
CA ILE A 210 -4.73 -5.92 -6.67
C ILE A 210 -4.69 -7.22 -7.46
N PHE A 211 -4.48 -7.12 -8.76
CA PHE A 211 -3.94 -8.21 -9.57
C PHE A 211 -2.43 -8.20 -9.40
N LEU A 212 -1.89 -9.26 -8.79
CA LEU A 212 -0.46 -9.40 -8.56
C LEU A 212 0.16 -10.32 -9.61
N SER A 213 1.06 -9.78 -10.40
CA SER A 213 1.74 -10.50 -11.48
C SER A 213 2.81 -11.46 -10.97
N HIS A 214 3.66 -10.99 -10.05
CA HIS A 214 4.72 -11.76 -9.39
C HIS A 214 5.28 -10.98 -8.19
N ILE A 215 6.36 -11.47 -7.59
CA ILE A 215 6.82 -10.98 -6.27
C ILE A 215 8.12 -10.16 -6.29
N HIS A 216 8.69 -9.75 -7.42
CA HIS A 216 9.87 -8.88 -7.40
C HIS A 216 9.55 -7.52 -6.75
N ASP A 217 10.54 -6.90 -6.10
CA ASP A 217 10.40 -5.68 -5.28
C ASP A 217 9.75 -4.50 -6.02
N ASP A 218 9.92 -4.41 -7.34
CA ASP A 218 9.35 -3.39 -8.19
C ASP A 218 7.86 -3.60 -8.52
N HIS A 219 7.32 -4.78 -8.22
CA HIS A 219 5.92 -5.18 -8.42
C HIS A 219 5.17 -5.52 -7.12
N CYS A 220 5.88 -5.87 -6.05
CA CYS A 220 5.29 -6.45 -4.83
C CYS A 220 5.62 -5.67 -3.55
N ASN A 221 5.51 -4.35 -3.56
CA ASN A 221 5.69 -3.51 -2.38
C ASN A 221 4.39 -3.34 -1.56
N PHE A 222 3.98 -4.43 -0.90
CA PHE A 222 2.68 -4.55 -0.22
C PHE A 222 2.59 -3.88 1.16
N ILE A 223 3.70 -3.39 1.72
CA ILE A 223 3.71 -2.79 3.08
C ILE A 223 2.76 -1.58 3.15
N SER A 224 2.67 -0.82 2.08
CA SER A 224 1.71 0.29 1.94
C SER A 224 0.24 -0.19 2.04
N LEU A 225 -0.09 -1.34 1.45
CA LEU A 225 -1.44 -1.91 1.43
C LEU A 225 -1.87 -2.48 2.80
N LEU A 226 -0.93 -2.93 3.63
CA LEU A 226 -1.23 -3.38 5.00
C LEU A 226 -1.79 -2.24 5.89
N GLN A 227 -1.54 -0.99 5.51
CA GLN A 227 -2.02 0.21 6.19
C GLN A 227 -3.37 0.71 5.67
N TYR A 228 -4.04 -0.06 4.81
CA TYR A 228 -5.36 0.31 4.29
C TYR A 228 -6.47 -0.12 5.27
N ASN A 229 -7.55 0.66 5.29
CA ASN A 229 -8.60 0.51 6.30
C ASN A 229 -9.47 -0.73 6.05
N ARG A 230 -9.47 -1.22 4.81
CA ARG A 230 -10.19 -2.40 4.36
C ARG A 230 -9.20 -3.46 3.90
N ARG A 231 -9.59 -4.73 4.00
CA ARG A 231 -8.82 -5.82 3.41
C ARG A 231 -8.82 -5.68 1.89
N ILE A 232 -7.66 -5.75 1.30
CA ILE A 232 -7.50 -5.69 -0.15
C ILE A 232 -7.70 -7.09 -0.72
N SER A 233 -8.50 -7.19 -1.79
CA SER A 233 -8.62 -8.43 -2.54
C SER A 233 -7.35 -8.66 -3.35
N VAL A 234 -6.66 -9.77 -3.12
CA VAL A 234 -5.46 -10.16 -3.88
C VAL A 234 -5.87 -11.20 -4.91
N LEU A 235 -5.85 -10.81 -6.18
CA LEU A 235 -6.20 -11.64 -7.33
C LEU A 235 -4.90 -12.15 -7.98
N THR A 236 -4.57 -13.41 -7.77
CA THR A 236 -3.38 -14.05 -8.36
C THR A 236 -3.50 -15.57 -8.24
N THR A 237 -2.50 -16.33 -8.73
CA THR A 237 -2.49 -17.79 -8.56
C THR A 237 -2.15 -18.20 -7.12
N PRO A 238 -2.55 -19.39 -6.66
CA PRO A 238 -2.15 -19.91 -5.34
C PRO A 238 -0.64 -19.87 -5.11
N VAL A 239 0.15 -20.18 -6.14
CA VAL A 239 1.62 -20.12 -6.10
C VAL A 239 2.12 -18.71 -5.78
N ILE A 240 1.71 -17.71 -6.56
CA ILE A 240 2.18 -16.32 -6.36
C ILE A 240 1.68 -15.77 -5.02
N TYR A 241 0.48 -16.15 -4.58
CA TYR A 241 -0.05 -15.76 -3.28
C TYR A 241 0.80 -16.31 -2.12
N ARG A 242 1.22 -17.58 -2.18
CA ARG A 242 2.14 -18.18 -1.20
C ARG A 242 3.50 -17.49 -1.21
N MET A 243 4.05 -17.23 -2.39
CA MET A 243 5.30 -16.49 -2.54
C MET A 243 5.22 -15.08 -1.93
N MET A 244 4.10 -14.37 -2.14
CA MET A 244 3.84 -13.04 -1.56
C MET A 244 3.80 -13.10 -0.02
N LEU A 245 3.06 -14.06 0.56
CA LEU A 245 3.00 -14.24 2.01
C LEU A 245 4.38 -14.57 2.60
N ARG A 246 5.15 -15.44 1.94
CA ARG A 246 6.51 -15.78 2.34
C ARG A 246 7.43 -14.55 2.31
N LYS A 247 7.39 -13.77 1.22
CA LYS A 247 8.14 -12.51 1.10
C LYS A 247 7.79 -11.53 2.23
N LEU A 248 6.50 -11.30 2.48
CA LEU A 248 6.05 -10.44 3.57
C LEU A 248 6.46 -10.97 4.95
N SER A 249 6.43 -12.28 5.16
CA SER A 249 6.88 -12.93 6.40
C SER A 249 8.35 -12.66 6.67
N LEU A 250 9.20 -12.78 5.66
CA LEU A 250 10.64 -12.51 5.76
C LEU A 250 10.95 -11.01 5.98
N LEU A 251 10.16 -10.12 5.38
CA LEU A 251 10.32 -8.66 5.55
C LEU A 251 9.87 -8.18 6.94
N LEU A 252 8.65 -8.58 7.33
CA LEU A 252 7.96 -8.05 8.51
C LEU A 252 8.18 -8.87 9.77
N ASP A 253 8.76 -10.07 9.64
CA ASP A 253 9.09 -10.94 10.75
C ASP A 253 7.85 -11.52 11.47
N HIS A 254 6.76 -11.68 10.72
CA HIS A 254 5.49 -12.28 11.13
C HIS A 254 5.27 -13.63 10.49
N SER A 255 4.44 -14.48 11.11
CA SER A 255 4.00 -15.72 10.47
C SER A 255 3.12 -15.44 9.25
N GLU A 256 3.20 -16.29 8.23
CA GLU A 256 2.37 -16.22 7.03
C GLU A 256 0.86 -16.24 7.38
N ALA A 257 0.46 -17.06 8.36
CA ALA A 257 -0.93 -17.11 8.84
C ALA A 257 -1.41 -15.78 9.46
N SER A 258 -0.52 -15.05 10.15
CA SER A 258 -0.86 -13.72 10.66
C SER A 258 -1.06 -12.74 9.50
N LEU A 259 -0.20 -12.79 8.49
CA LEU A 259 -0.23 -11.89 7.33
C LEU A 259 -1.42 -12.15 6.41
N GLU A 260 -1.83 -13.41 6.25
CA GLU A 260 -2.99 -13.81 5.44
C GLU A 260 -4.26 -13.06 5.86
N SER A 261 -4.44 -12.80 7.16
CA SER A 261 -5.61 -12.10 7.68
C SER A 261 -5.73 -10.61 7.30
N TYR A 262 -4.69 -10.01 6.69
CA TYR A 262 -4.76 -8.66 6.14
C TYR A 262 -5.43 -8.60 4.76
N PHE A 263 -5.56 -9.75 4.08
CA PHE A 263 -5.99 -9.82 2.68
C PHE A 263 -7.26 -10.65 2.51
N THR A 264 -7.92 -10.46 1.37
CA THR A 264 -8.93 -11.38 0.86
C THR A 264 -8.35 -12.06 -0.37
N PHE A 265 -8.01 -13.35 -0.27
CA PHE A 265 -7.46 -14.07 -1.41
C PHE A 265 -8.55 -14.43 -2.42
N VAL A 266 -8.36 -14.06 -3.68
CA VAL A 266 -9.21 -14.43 -4.81
C VAL A 266 -8.36 -15.27 -5.77
N PRO A 267 -8.39 -16.61 -5.67
CA PRO A 267 -7.54 -17.46 -6.46
C PRO A 267 -7.92 -17.37 -7.94
N LEU A 268 -6.91 -17.18 -8.79
CA LEU A 268 -7.05 -17.25 -10.23
C LEU A 268 -6.41 -18.52 -10.77
N GLN A 269 -7.03 -19.10 -11.81
CA GLN A 269 -6.51 -20.25 -12.54
C GLN A 269 -6.16 -19.84 -13.96
N THR A 270 -4.97 -20.20 -14.43
CA THR A 270 -4.51 -19.86 -15.78
C THR A 270 -5.40 -20.48 -16.86
N GLY A 271 -5.74 -19.69 -17.88
CA GLY A 271 -6.65 -20.08 -18.96
C GLY A 271 -8.13 -20.09 -18.58
N VAL A 272 -8.48 -19.85 -17.32
CA VAL A 272 -9.87 -19.82 -16.83
C VAL A 272 -10.31 -18.38 -16.59
N GLU A 273 -11.41 -17.98 -17.21
CA GLU A 273 -12.01 -16.66 -17.00
C GLU A 273 -12.63 -16.58 -15.60
N THR A 274 -12.20 -15.61 -14.81
CA THR A 274 -12.75 -15.28 -13.50
C THR A 274 -13.50 -13.96 -13.57
N ASN A 275 -14.74 -13.91 -13.07
CA ASN A 275 -15.52 -12.68 -12.98
C ASN A 275 -15.30 -12.02 -11.62
N PHE A 276 -14.73 -10.82 -11.63
CA PHE A 276 -14.56 -9.96 -10.47
C PHE A 276 -15.43 -8.71 -10.63
N TYR A 277 -16.63 -8.73 -10.06
CA TYR A 277 -17.60 -7.62 -10.12
C TYR A 277 -17.91 -7.12 -11.54
N GLY A 278 -17.98 -8.03 -12.51
CA GLY A 278 -18.22 -7.74 -13.93
C GLY A 278 -16.97 -7.48 -14.77
N LEU A 279 -15.79 -7.40 -14.15
CA LEU A 279 -14.50 -7.47 -14.84
C LEU A 279 -14.14 -8.94 -15.06
N ARG A 280 -13.99 -9.35 -16.32
CA ARG A 280 -13.57 -10.71 -16.66
C ARG A 280 -12.06 -10.74 -16.79
N ILE A 281 -11.42 -11.64 -16.05
CA ILE A 281 -9.96 -11.74 -15.93
C ILE A 281 -9.56 -13.16 -16.33
N THR A 282 -8.77 -13.30 -17.39
CA THR A 282 -8.21 -14.58 -17.81
C THR A 282 -6.69 -14.51 -17.70
N PRO A 283 -6.10 -15.06 -16.63
CA PRO A 283 -4.65 -15.01 -16.46
C PRO A 283 -3.95 -16.09 -17.28
N PHE A 284 -2.66 -15.89 -17.52
CA PHE A 284 -1.75 -16.86 -18.12
C PHE A 284 -0.37 -16.70 -17.49
N TYR A 285 0.41 -17.78 -17.41
CA TYR A 285 1.82 -17.67 -17.03
C TYR A 285 2.60 -17.00 -18.16
N SER A 286 3.30 -15.92 -17.87
CA SER A 286 4.34 -15.38 -18.74
C SER A 286 5.63 -16.23 -18.60
N SER A 287 6.67 -15.89 -19.35
CA SER A 287 7.98 -16.57 -19.25
C SER A 287 8.98 -15.64 -18.57
N HIS A 288 9.28 -15.90 -17.29
CA HIS A 288 10.13 -15.07 -16.45
C HIS A 288 10.94 -15.93 -15.47
N SER A 289 11.89 -15.32 -14.74
CA SER A 289 12.81 -16.04 -13.84
C SER A 289 12.12 -16.71 -12.65
N ILE A 290 10.93 -16.23 -12.27
CA ILE A 290 10.07 -16.82 -11.24
C ILE A 290 8.61 -16.91 -11.76
N PRO A 291 7.72 -17.70 -11.14
CA PRO A 291 6.31 -17.77 -11.54
C PRO A 291 5.68 -16.38 -11.64
N THR A 292 5.26 -16.03 -12.86
CA THR A 292 4.75 -14.70 -13.21
C THR A 292 3.54 -14.83 -14.11
N ILE A 293 2.51 -14.02 -13.87
CA ILE A 293 1.30 -14.01 -14.68
C ILE A 293 1.06 -12.66 -15.36
N GLY A 294 0.61 -12.73 -16.60
CA GLY A 294 -0.14 -11.66 -17.27
C GLY A 294 -1.63 -11.98 -17.28
N ALA A 295 -2.44 -11.09 -17.85
CA ALA A 295 -3.88 -11.32 -17.96
C ALA A 295 -4.53 -10.59 -19.13
N LEU A 296 -5.63 -11.18 -19.59
CA LEU A 296 -6.63 -10.51 -20.41
C LEU A 296 -7.72 -9.97 -19.47
N PHE A 297 -7.93 -8.66 -19.51
CA PHE A 297 -9.02 -7.99 -18.81
C PHE A 297 -10.09 -7.61 -19.82
N ALA A 298 -11.33 -8.02 -19.59
CA ALA A 298 -12.43 -7.76 -20.50
C ALA A 298 -13.68 -7.28 -19.78
N THR A 299 -14.41 -6.39 -20.43
CA THR A 299 -15.76 -6.01 -20.02
C THR A 299 -16.66 -5.84 -21.25
N GLN A 300 -17.98 -5.91 -21.06
CA GLN A 300 -18.93 -5.78 -22.16
C GLN A 300 -19.59 -4.41 -22.17
N HIS A 301 -19.72 -3.82 -23.35
CA HIS A 301 -20.48 -2.58 -23.56
C HIS A 301 -21.21 -2.64 -24.90
N GLY A 302 -22.54 -2.45 -24.89
CA GLY A 302 -23.34 -2.45 -26.12
C GLY A 302 -23.32 -3.77 -26.90
N GLY A 303 -23.06 -4.91 -26.24
CA GLY A 303 -22.94 -6.22 -26.87
C GLY A 303 -21.57 -6.54 -27.47
N ALA A 304 -20.59 -5.63 -27.36
CA ALA A 304 -19.21 -5.85 -27.77
C ALA A 304 -18.26 -5.95 -26.56
N ASP A 305 -17.22 -6.77 -26.70
CA ASP A 305 -16.15 -6.87 -25.70
C ASP A 305 -15.15 -5.72 -25.89
N CYS A 306 -14.85 -5.01 -24.81
CA CYS A 306 -13.67 -4.17 -24.71
C CYS A 306 -12.60 -4.91 -23.90
N ARG A 307 -11.39 -5.02 -24.44
CA ARG A 307 -10.31 -5.87 -23.92
C ARG A 307 -9.00 -5.11 -23.74
N ILE A 308 -8.31 -5.43 -22.65
CA ILE A 308 -6.92 -5.08 -22.37
C ILE A 308 -6.12 -6.37 -22.28
N ILE A 309 -5.00 -6.44 -22.98
CA ILE A 309 -4.03 -7.52 -22.81
C ILE A 309 -2.83 -6.92 -22.06
N PHE A 310 -2.52 -7.49 -20.90
CA PHE A 310 -1.31 -7.17 -20.14
C PHE A 310 -0.39 -8.38 -20.18
N THR A 311 0.75 -8.27 -20.87
CA THR A 311 1.69 -9.40 -21.04
C THR A 311 2.44 -9.75 -19.76
N SER A 312 2.52 -8.80 -18.82
CA SER A 312 3.47 -8.84 -17.70
C SER A 312 4.92 -8.94 -18.15
N ASP A 313 5.85 -9.04 -17.20
CA ASP A 313 7.25 -9.37 -17.42
C ASP A 313 7.34 -10.68 -18.18
N THR A 314 7.91 -10.63 -19.37
CA THR A 314 7.99 -11.81 -20.24
C THR A 314 9.19 -11.74 -21.16
N GLN A 315 9.83 -12.88 -21.38
CA GLN A 315 10.90 -13.00 -22.37
C GLN A 315 10.43 -12.65 -23.79
N ALA A 316 11.30 -11.98 -24.56
CA ALA A 316 11.13 -11.77 -25.99
C ALA A 316 10.84 -13.07 -26.78
N LEU A 317 9.98 -13.00 -27.80
CA LEU A 317 9.54 -14.16 -28.57
C LEU A 317 10.69 -14.87 -29.29
N ALA A 318 11.71 -14.12 -29.73
CA ALA A 318 12.91 -14.70 -30.36
C ALA A 318 13.65 -15.66 -29.43
N ASP A 319 13.69 -15.34 -28.14
CA ASP A 319 14.40 -16.09 -27.11
C ASP A 319 13.58 -17.28 -26.65
N LEU A 320 12.26 -17.11 -26.49
CA LEU A 320 11.32 -18.21 -26.30
C LEU A 320 11.42 -19.22 -27.44
N LYS A 321 11.60 -18.75 -28.68
CA LYS A 321 11.81 -19.66 -29.82
C LYS A 321 13.11 -20.45 -29.70
N ARG A 322 14.16 -19.89 -29.08
CA ARG A 322 15.38 -20.65 -28.76
C ARG A 322 15.12 -21.71 -27.69
N LEU A 323 14.44 -21.35 -26.60
CA LEU A 323 14.07 -22.29 -25.52
C LEU A 323 13.23 -23.45 -26.06
N GLN A 324 12.30 -23.17 -26.98
CA GLN A 324 11.48 -24.17 -27.66
C GLN A 324 12.33 -25.12 -28.51
N ARG A 325 13.29 -24.60 -29.28
CA ARG A 325 14.21 -25.43 -30.10
C ARG A 325 15.11 -26.32 -29.25
N THR A 326 15.49 -25.87 -28.05
CA THR A 326 16.28 -26.66 -27.10
C THR A 326 15.46 -27.62 -26.24
N GLY A 327 14.13 -27.65 -26.41
CA GLY A 327 13.23 -28.55 -25.67
C GLY A 327 12.95 -28.13 -24.23
N VAL A 328 13.28 -26.91 -23.83
CA VAL A 328 12.98 -26.38 -22.49
C VAL A 328 11.48 -26.16 -22.34
N ILE A 329 10.86 -25.57 -23.36
CA ILE A 329 9.41 -25.34 -23.47
C ILE A 329 8.83 -26.07 -24.69
N THR A 330 7.53 -26.36 -24.64
CA THR A 330 6.82 -26.98 -25.77
C THR A 330 6.47 -25.95 -26.85
N GLN A 331 6.06 -26.43 -28.03
CA GLN A 331 5.58 -25.55 -29.09
C GLN A 331 4.25 -24.87 -28.72
N GLU A 332 3.39 -25.57 -27.97
CA GLU A 332 2.14 -25.03 -27.41
C GLU A 332 2.44 -23.88 -26.44
N ARG A 333 3.38 -24.07 -25.51
CA ARG A 333 3.81 -23.04 -24.56
C ARG A 333 4.34 -21.77 -25.25
N TYR A 334 5.10 -21.93 -26.34
CA TYR A 334 5.52 -20.80 -27.18
C TYR A 334 4.33 -20.09 -27.84
N GLN A 335 3.35 -20.85 -28.33
CA GLN A 335 2.15 -20.30 -28.97
C GLN A 335 1.26 -19.56 -27.98
N GLU A 336 1.07 -20.06 -26.77
CA GLU A 336 0.32 -19.39 -25.70
C GLU A 336 0.79 -17.94 -25.50
N ILE A 337 2.11 -17.72 -25.43
CA ILE A 337 2.69 -16.39 -25.24
C ILE A 337 2.65 -15.58 -26.55
N ALA A 338 3.03 -16.19 -27.68
CA ALA A 338 3.08 -15.50 -28.97
C ALA A 338 1.70 -15.04 -29.45
N ASP A 339 0.64 -15.77 -29.12
CA ASP A 339 -0.72 -15.47 -29.53
C ASP A 339 -1.30 -14.26 -28.77
N LEU A 340 -0.72 -13.86 -27.64
CA LEU A 340 -1.08 -12.61 -26.94
C LEU A 340 -0.85 -11.39 -27.83
N TYR A 341 0.24 -11.40 -28.61
CA TYR A 341 0.58 -10.32 -29.53
C TYR A 341 -0.25 -10.36 -30.81
N ARG A 342 -0.94 -11.47 -31.11
CA ARG A 342 -1.71 -11.67 -32.35
C ARG A 342 -3.21 -11.48 -32.18
N GLN A 343 -3.67 -11.28 -30.96
CA GLN A 343 -5.09 -11.10 -30.65
C GLN A 343 -5.51 -9.63 -30.75
N PRO A 344 -6.72 -9.34 -31.27
CA PRO A 344 -7.25 -7.98 -31.26
C PRO A 344 -7.61 -7.56 -29.83
N ALA A 345 -7.26 -6.32 -29.48
CA ALA A 345 -7.59 -5.68 -28.22
C ALA A 345 -7.65 -4.16 -28.38
N GLN A 346 -8.40 -3.48 -27.51
CA GLN A 346 -8.43 -2.01 -27.49
C GLN A 346 -7.12 -1.43 -26.92
N LEU A 347 -6.44 -2.21 -26.07
CA LEU A 347 -5.15 -1.85 -25.50
C LEU A 347 -4.30 -3.09 -25.26
N LEU A 348 -3.10 -3.10 -25.82
CA LEU A 348 -2.02 -4.03 -25.48
C LEU A 348 -0.99 -3.29 -24.63
N LEU A 349 -0.85 -3.71 -23.38
CA LEU A 349 0.20 -3.33 -22.45
C LEU A 349 1.29 -4.40 -22.51
N ALA A 350 2.32 -4.16 -23.32
CA ALA A 350 3.38 -5.11 -23.59
C ALA A 350 4.64 -4.78 -22.79
N ASP A 351 5.34 -5.80 -22.31
CA ASP A 351 6.72 -5.67 -21.86
C ASP A 351 7.58 -5.30 -23.08
N GLY A 352 8.13 -4.08 -23.07
CA GLY A 352 9.01 -3.60 -24.12
C GLY A 352 10.49 -3.70 -23.76
N GLY A 353 10.79 -4.25 -22.58
CA GLY A 353 12.10 -4.70 -22.12
C GLY A 353 13.26 -3.72 -22.07
N GLU A 354 14.03 -3.88 -20.99
CA GLU A 354 15.46 -3.57 -20.87
C GLU A 354 16.10 -4.68 -20.01
N GLY A 355 16.98 -5.51 -20.58
CA GLY A 355 17.65 -6.61 -19.87
C GLY A 355 17.63 -7.94 -20.62
N GLN A 356 18.30 -8.97 -20.08
CA GLN A 356 18.40 -10.30 -20.72
C GLN A 356 17.13 -11.16 -20.56
N ILE A 357 16.22 -10.78 -19.66
CA ILE A 357 15.07 -11.60 -19.25
C ILE A 357 13.69 -10.96 -19.52
N HIS A 358 13.62 -9.97 -20.42
CA HIS A 358 12.40 -9.18 -20.72
C HIS A 358 12.03 -9.17 -22.21
N GLY A 359 10.97 -8.44 -22.55
CA GLY A 359 10.37 -8.39 -23.88
C GLY A 359 11.18 -7.63 -24.93
N ASP A 360 10.73 -7.66 -26.18
CA ASP A 360 11.25 -6.82 -27.28
C ASP A 360 10.08 -6.08 -27.93
N PRO A 361 10.11 -4.75 -28.09
CA PRO A 361 9.01 -4.02 -28.72
C PRO A 361 8.73 -4.47 -30.17
N ASN A 362 9.71 -5.11 -30.84
CA ASN A 362 9.51 -5.75 -32.14
C ASN A 362 8.38 -6.82 -32.13
N ASP A 363 8.16 -7.49 -30.99
CA ASP A 363 7.17 -8.57 -30.87
C ASP A 363 5.73 -8.06 -31.05
N ALA A 364 5.48 -6.79 -30.71
CA ALA A 364 4.17 -6.17 -30.83
C ALA A 364 3.95 -5.42 -32.16
N VAL A 365 4.97 -5.28 -33.03
CA VAL A 365 4.87 -4.47 -34.26
C VAL A 365 3.74 -4.93 -35.19
N ALA A 366 3.55 -6.25 -35.28
CA ALA A 366 2.51 -6.86 -36.13
C ALA A 366 1.18 -7.07 -35.39
N SER A 367 1.04 -6.58 -34.16
CA SER A 367 -0.15 -6.80 -33.35
C SER A 367 -1.37 -6.07 -33.93
N PRO A 368 -2.55 -6.71 -33.97
CA PRO A 368 -3.79 -6.07 -34.42
C PRO A 368 -4.47 -5.23 -33.32
N ALA A 369 -3.82 -5.01 -32.18
CA ALA A 369 -4.35 -4.16 -31.11
C ALA A 369 -4.50 -2.70 -31.58
N GLU A 370 -5.59 -2.05 -31.18
CA GLU A 370 -5.86 -0.65 -31.57
C GLU A 370 -4.83 0.33 -31.00
N ARG A 371 -4.32 0.04 -29.80
CA ARG A 371 -3.27 0.81 -29.12
C ARG A 371 -2.28 -0.14 -28.47
N ILE A 372 -1.00 0.13 -28.68
CA ILE A 372 0.10 -0.64 -28.09
C ILE A 372 0.92 0.31 -27.23
N VAL A 373 1.10 -0.07 -25.97
CA VAL A 373 1.78 0.71 -24.96
C VAL A 373 2.82 -0.18 -24.29
N PHE A 374 4.07 0.27 -24.28
CA PHE A 374 5.16 -0.50 -23.70
C PHE A 374 5.45 -0.11 -22.25
N LEU A 375 5.66 -1.13 -21.42
CA LEU A 375 6.11 -1.07 -20.03
C LEU A 375 7.56 -1.58 -19.92
N HIS A 376 8.14 -1.52 -18.72
CA HIS A 376 9.45 -2.09 -18.37
C HIS A 376 10.64 -1.57 -19.17
N LEU A 377 10.66 -0.28 -19.47
CA LEU A 377 11.77 0.36 -20.17
C LEU A 377 11.93 1.81 -19.76
N ASP A 378 13.15 2.32 -19.66
CA ASP A 378 13.39 3.74 -19.37
C ASP A 378 13.08 4.61 -20.58
N ASN A 379 13.45 4.18 -21.78
CA ASN A 379 13.16 4.91 -23.01
C ASN A 379 12.77 3.97 -24.15
N LEU A 380 11.68 4.27 -24.84
CA LEU A 380 11.29 3.51 -26.02
C LEU A 380 12.27 3.85 -27.16
N PRO A 381 12.91 2.88 -27.84
CA PRO A 381 13.85 3.18 -28.91
C PRO A 381 13.24 4.04 -30.02
N GLU A 382 14.01 4.98 -30.59
CA GLU A 382 13.52 5.99 -31.55
C GLU A 382 12.74 5.37 -32.72
N LYS A 383 13.18 4.22 -33.23
CA LYS A 383 12.51 3.49 -34.33
C LYS A 383 11.05 3.10 -34.03
N PHE A 384 10.67 3.04 -32.76
CA PHE A 384 9.32 2.70 -32.31
C PHE A 384 8.50 3.90 -31.85
N GLN A 385 9.13 5.02 -31.50
CA GLN A 385 8.45 6.20 -30.92
C GLN A 385 7.45 6.85 -31.89
N ALA A 386 7.61 6.67 -33.21
CA ALA A 386 6.67 7.18 -34.21
C ALA A 386 5.36 6.37 -34.28
N HIS A 387 5.35 5.14 -33.78
CA HIS A 387 4.24 4.19 -33.95
C HIS A 387 3.60 3.78 -32.62
N PHE A 388 4.36 3.81 -31.52
CA PHE A 388 3.93 3.30 -30.22
C PHE A 388 4.23 4.27 -29.09
N CYS A 389 3.56 4.07 -27.97
CA CYS A 389 3.74 4.88 -26.77
C CYS A 389 4.43 4.09 -25.66
N LYS A 390 5.29 4.75 -24.89
CA LYS A 390 5.72 4.27 -23.58
C LYS A 390 4.63 4.56 -22.53
N ALA A 391 4.39 3.64 -21.61
CA ALA A 391 3.69 3.90 -20.35
C ALA A 391 4.52 4.85 -19.48
N THR A 392 3.98 6.03 -19.20
CA THR A 392 4.65 7.03 -18.36
C THR A 392 3.69 7.40 -17.24
N SER A 393 4.21 7.58 -16.02
CA SER A 393 3.41 8.00 -14.86
C SER A 393 2.52 9.20 -15.22
N GLY A 394 1.21 9.09 -14.93
CA GLY A 394 0.21 10.11 -15.26
C GLY A 394 -0.48 9.94 -16.61
N LYS A 395 0.01 9.08 -17.52
CA LYS A 395 -0.73 8.75 -18.75
C LYS A 395 -2.00 7.96 -18.42
N ARG A 396 -3.04 8.22 -19.22
CA ARG A 396 -4.35 7.58 -19.08
C ARG A 396 -4.83 7.04 -20.40
N PHE A 397 -5.39 5.84 -20.35
CA PHE A 397 -5.98 5.17 -21.51
C PHE A 397 -7.45 4.87 -21.20
N ASN A 398 -8.31 5.84 -21.50
CA ASN A 398 -9.76 5.67 -21.35
C ASN A 398 -10.28 4.90 -22.58
N LEU A 399 -10.80 3.70 -22.34
CA LEU A 399 -11.30 2.81 -23.40
C LEU A 399 -12.81 2.91 -23.52
N LEU A 400 -13.50 2.89 -22.38
CA LEU A 400 -14.95 3.11 -22.27
C LEU A 400 -15.24 4.14 -21.20
N ARG A 401 -15.85 5.27 -21.58
CA ARG A 401 -16.26 6.29 -20.59
C ARG A 401 -17.43 5.81 -19.73
N GLY A 402 -18.37 5.06 -20.30
CA GLY A 402 -19.64 4.72 -19.67
C GLY A 402 -20.67 5.83 -19.81
N SER A 403 -21.93 5.50 -19.51
CA SER A 403 -23.06 6.44 -19.45
C SER A 403 -23.55 6.72 -18.02
N THR A 404 -22.98 6.02 -17.03
CA THR A 404 -23.36 6.11 -15.62
C THR A 404 -22.71 7.32 -14.96
N ASP A 405 -23.45 7.99 -14.07
CA ASP A 405 -22.86 8.97 -13.14
C ASP A 405 -22.20 8.24 -11.96
N TYR A 406 -20.91 7.93 -12.11
CA TYR A 406 -20.13 7.27 -11.07
C TYR A 406 -19.95 8.14 -9.81
N ASN A 407 -20.07 9.46 -9.91
CA ASN A 407 -19.99 10.35 -8.74
C ASN A 407 -21.22 10.20 -7.86
N LEU A 408 -22.41 10.06 -8.46
CA LEU A 408 -23.65 9.82 -7.73
C LEU A 408 -23.62 8.47 -6.99
N THR A 409 -23.22 7.39 -7.67
CA THR A 409 -23.08 6.06 -7.04
C THR A 409 -22.14 6.12 -5.84
N ARG A 410 -20.98 6.75 -5.99
CA ARG A 410 -20.00 6.87 -4.90
C ARG A 410 -20.47 7.77 -3.76
N THR A 411 -21.25 8.80 -4.06
CA THR A 411 -21.91 9.62 -3.04
C THR A 411 -22.79 8.76 -2.15
N ILE A 412 -23.62 7.89 -2.75
CA ILE A 412 -24.52 7.00 -2.01
C ILE A 412 -23.70 6.01 -1.16
N GLU A 413 -22.67 5.39 -1.74
CA GLU A 413 -21.79 4.45 -1.03
C GLU A 413 -21.15 5.10 0.20
N PHE A 414 -20.57 6.28 0.06
CA PHE A 414 -19.92 6.98 1.16
C PHE A 414 -20.91 7.53 2.20
N LEU A 415 -22.11 7.96 1.80
CA LEU A 415 -23.16 8.32 2.77
C LEU A 415 -23.56 7.11 3.63
N LEU A 416 -23.69 5.93 3.02
CA LEU A 416 -24.01 4.69 3.73
C LEU A 416 -22.83 4.21 4.61
N GLU A 417 -21.59 4.41 4.19
CA GLU A 417 -20.42 4.11 5.04
C GLU A 417 -20.35 5.05 6.25
N TYR A 418 -20.59 6.35 6.05
CA TYR A 418 -20.54 7.34 7.12
C TYR A 418 -21.74 7.24 8.06
N PHE A 419 -22.92 6.91 7.52
CA PHE A 419 -24.18 6.75 8.25
C PHE A 419 -24.83 5.38 7.92
N PRO A 420 -24.35 4.26 8.51
CA PRO A 420 -24.80 2.91 8.18
C PRO A 420 -26.30 2.63 8.38
N SER A 421 -26.96 3.41 9.23
CA SER A 421 -28.39 3.28 9.53
C SER A 421 -29.25 4.34 8.86
N MET A 422 -28.73 5.05 7.87
CA MET A 422 -29.46 6.10 7.14
C MET A 422 -30.65 5.49 6.36
N PRO A 423 -31.89 5.94 6.63
CA PRO A 423 -33.04 5.54 5.81
C PRO A 423 -32.87 6.00 4.35
N PRO A 424 -33.20 5.18 3.34
CA PRO A 424 -33.00 5.54 1.93
C PRO A 424 -33.69 6.85 1.49
N VAL A 425 -34.80 7.22 2.12
CA VAL A 425 -35.52 8.48 1.83
C VAL A 425 -34.67 9.71 2.17
N TRP A 426 -33.80 9.61 3.19
CA TRP A 426 -32.84 10.68 3.50
C TRP A 426 -31.75 10.81 2.46
N ILE A 427 -31.32 9.71 1.83
CA ILE A 427 -30.38 9.76 0.70
C ILE A 427 -31.00 10.56 -0.43
N SER A 428 -32.25 10.25 -0.83
CA SER A 428 -32.97 11.02 -1.85
C SER A 428 -33.12 12.49 -1.49
N HIS A 429 -33.38 12.80 -0.21
CA HIS A 429 -33.48 14.18 0.26
C HIS A 429 -32.15 14.94 0.14
N LEU A 430 -31.03 14.35 0.59
CA LEU A 430 -29.70 14.95 0.48
C LEU A 430 -29.26 15.13 -0.97
N LEU A 431 -29.62 14.19 -1.84
CA LEU A 431 -29.25 14.21 -3.26
C LEU A 431 -30.10 15.16 -4.12
N SER A 432 -31.25 15.62 -3.62
CA SER A 432 -32.22 16.42 -4.38
C SER A 432 -31.64 17.70 -5.01
N ASN A 433 -30.66 18.32 -4.35
CA ASN A 433 -29.97 19.53 -4.80
C ASN A 433 -28.45 19.38 -4.74
N GLN A 434 -27.94 18.15 -4.89
CA GLN A 434 -26.50 17.92 -4.84
C GLN A 434 -25.80 18.51 -6.05
N GLN A 435 -24.58 18.98 -5.86
CA GLN A 435 -23.72 19.46 -6.94
C GLN A 435 -22.37 18.77 -6.89
N VAL A 436 -21.91 18.26 -8.04
CA VAL A 436 -20.55 17.74 -8.17
C VAL A 436 -19.63 18.89 -8.58
N LEU A 437 -18.63 19.17 -7.76
CA LEU A 437 -17.64 20.23 -7.98
C LEU A 437 -16.25 19.62 -8.07
N SER A 438 -15.43 20.16 -8.95
CA SER A 438 -14.04 19.75 -9.12
C SER A 438 -13.10 20.91 -8.82
N TYR A 439 -12.02 20.59 -8.12
CA TYR A 439 -10.98 21.51 -7.69
C TYR A 439 -9.64 21.00 -8.21
N ASN A 440 -8.81 21.92 -8.69
CA ASN A 440 -7.46 21.61 -9.09
C ASN A 440 -6.56 21.40 -7.86
N ALA A 441 -5.45 20.69 -8.05
CA ALA A 441 -4.43 20.60 -7.00
C ALA A 441 -3.95 22.02 -6.62
N GLY A 442 -3.96 22.33 -5.32
CA GLY A 442 -3.62 23.64 -4.77
C GLY A 442 -4.80 24.58 -4.53
N ASP A 443 -5.99 24.29 -5.08
CA ASP A 443 -7.17 25.14 -4.88
C ASP A 443 -7.65 25.11 -3.42
N ILE A 444 -8.16 26.25 -2.95
CA ILE A 444 -8.81 26.37 -1.64
C ILE A 444 -10.28 25.97 -1.80
N ILE A 445 -10.67 24.84 -1.21
CA ILE A 445 -12.05 24.33 -1.21
C ILE A 445 -12.90 25.06 -0.16
N ILE A 446 -12.33 25.26 1.03
CA ILE A 446 -12.96 25.99 2.14
C ILE A 446 -11.93 26.98 2.68
N ARG A 447 -12.35 28.22 2.92
CA ARG A 447 -11.52 29.25 3.55
C ARG A 447 -11.90 29.43 5.01
N GLU A 448 -10.90 29.43 5.89
CA GLU A 448 -11.07 29.71 7.31
C GLU A 448 -11.67 31.11 7.57
N GLY A 449 -12.50 31.21 8.61
CA GLY A 449 -13.09 32.47 9.09
C GLY A 449 -14.23 33.01 8.23
N THR A 450 -14.48 32.43 7.05
CA THR A 450 -15.62 32.85 6.21
C THR A 450 -16.91 32.25 6.74
N ARG A 451 -18.03 32.90 6.42
CA ARG A 451 -19.35 32.28 6.58
C ARG A 451 -19.51 31.18 5.54
N SER A 452 -20.25 30.14 5.91
CA SER A 452 -20.64 29.10 4.99
C SER A 452 -21.57 29.66 3.90
N GLU A 453 -21.35 29.21 2.67
CA GLU A 453 -22.20 29.51 1.51
C GLU A 453 -23.40 28.55 1.41
N GLY A 454 -23.71 27.82 2.49
CA GLY A 454 -24.85 26.92 2.56
C GLY A 454 -24.57 25.50 2.06
N PHE A 455 -23.30 25.09 1.99
CA PHE A 455 -22.91 23.74 1.57
C PHE A 455 -22.06 22.96 2.61
N VAL A 456 -22.31 21.66 2.70
CA VAL A 456 -21.41 20.64 3.26
C VAL A 456 -20.89 19.79 2.11
N PHE A 457 -19.62 19.40 2.13
CA PHE A 457 -19.04 18.64 1.04
C PHE A 457 -18.62 17.24 1.50
N MET A 458 -18.74 16.28 0.59
CA MET A 458 -18.14 14.96 0.72
C MET A 458 -17.12 14.78 -0.40
N ILE A 459 -15.89 14.41 -0.01
CA ILE A 459 -14.83 14.16 -0.99
C ILE A 459 -15.16 12.87 -1.73
N LEU A 460 -15.26 12.95 -3.05
CA LEU A 460 -15.46 11.81 -3.92
C LEU A 460 -14.12 11.30 -4.43
N THR A 461 -13.23 12.11 -4.96
CA THR A 461 -11.88 11.68 -5.39
C THR A 461 -10.81 12.61 -4.84
N GLY A 462 -9.58 12.13 -4.80
CA GLY A 462 -8.43 12.93 -4.43
C GLY A 462 -8.19 13.09 -2.94
N TYR A 463 -7.22 13.96 -2.65
CA TYR A 463 -6.71 14.27 -1.32
C TYR A 463 -6.81 15.76 -1.05
N ALA A 464 -7.18 16.12 0.16
CA ALA A 464 -7.18 17.49 0.67
C ALA A 464 -6.43 17.55 2.00
N GLN A 465 -5.95 18.73 2.37
CA GLN A 465 -5.38 19.02 3.69
C GLN A 465 -6.21 20.06 4.40
N VAL A 466 -6.43 19.84 5.69
CA VAL A 466 -7.03 20.80 6.62
C VAL A 466 -5.90 21.55 7.30
N VAL A 467 -5.94 22.87 7.20
CA VAL A 467 -4.91 23.75 7.76
C VAL A 467 -5.55 24.91 8.52
N HIS A 468 -4.92 25.28 9.63
CA HIS A 468 -5.26 26.46 10.41
C HIS A 468 -4.17 27.52 10.23
N HIS A 469 -4.57 28.78 10.29
CA HIS A 469 -3.65 29.91 10.21
C HIS A 469 -3.76 30.78 11.47
N ASP A 470 -2.72 30.77 12.30
CA ASP A 470 -2.66 31.53 13.56
C ASP A 470 -2.36 33.04 13.37
N GLY A 471 -2.09 33.46 12.14
CA GLY A 471 -1.73 34.83 11.76
C GLY A 471 -0.30 34.96 11.24
N GLU A 472 0.59 34.03 11.59
CA GLU A 472 1.99 34.01 11.14
C GLU A 472 2.38 32.69 10.47
N ARG A 473 1.82 31.57 10.92
CA ARG A 473 2.20 30.23 10.49
C ARG A 473 0.98 29.40 10.08
N ARG A 474 1.22 28.61 9.04
CA ARG A 474 0.30 27.57 8.60
C ARG A 474 0.54 26.32 9.45
N GLN A 475 -0.48 25.90 10.19
CA GLN A 475 -0.47 24.64 10.94
C GLN A 475 -1.24 23.57 10.18
N PHE A 476 -0.62 22.42 9.94
CA PHE A 476 -1.29 21.23 9.41
C PHE A 476 -2.10 20.55 10.52
N LEU A 477 -3.39 20.32 10.26
CA LEU A 477 -4.28 19.64 11.20
C LEU A 477 -4.55 18.20 10.80
N ALA A 478 -4.90 17.98 9.53
CA ALA A 478 -5.28 16.65 9.02
C ALA A 478 -5.16 16.56 7.50
N GLN A 479 -4.96 15.34 6.99
CA GLN A 479 -5.18 15.00 5.59
C GLN A 479 -6.54 14.30 5.45
N MET A 480 -7.34 14.71 4.48
CA MET A 480 -8.63 14.13 4.12
C MET A 480 -8.52 13.44 2.77
N GLU A 481 -9.25 12.36 2.58
CA GLU A 481 -9.34 11.63 1.31
C GLU A 481 -10.81 11.36 0.97
N ALA A 482 -11.07 10.69 -0.15
CA ALA A 482 -12.42 10.32 -0.55
C ALA A 482 -13.19 9.65 0.60
N GLY A 483 -14.50 9.88 0.69
CA GLY A 483 -15.38 9.39 1.75
C GLY A 483 -15.44 10.26 3.00
N GLU A 484 -14.53 11.23 3.17
CA GLU A 484 -14.60 12.17 4.28
C GLU A 484 -15.53 13.35 4.00
N LEU A 485 -16.24 13.80 5.05
CA LEU A 485 -17.02 15.04 5.06
C LEU A 485 -16.11 16.22 5.44
N ILE A 486 -16.35 17.36 4.79
CA ILE A 486 -15.73 18.65 5.12
C ILE A 486 -16.79 19.76 5.19
N GLY A 487 -16.59 20.68 6.12
CA GLY A 487 -17.49 21.81 6.32
C GLY A 487 -18.78 21.46 7.09
N GLU A 488 -18.96 20.23 7.52
CA GLU A 488 -20.06 19.78 8.36
C GLU A 488 -20.10 20.50 9.72
N MET A 489 -18.94 20.99 10.19
CA MET A 489 -18.81 21.65 11.49
C MET A 489 -19.58 22.96 11.60
N SER A 490 -19.69 23.73 10.51
CA SER A 490 -20.46 24.99 10.52
C SER A 490 -21.94 24.74 10.82
N VAL A 491 -22.45 23.58 10.42
CA VAL A 491 -23.82 23.13 10.70
C VAL A 491 -23.94 22.63 12.14
N ILE A 492 -23.01 21.79 12.58
CA ILE A 492 -23.05 21.15 13.92
C ILE A 492 -22.89 22.17 15.05
N MET A 493 -22.00 23.15 14.89
CA MET A 493 -21.75 24.20 15.90
C MET A 493 -22.76 25.35 15.83
N GLY A 494 -23.58 25.43 14.77
CA GLY A 494 -24.67 26.38 14.66
C GLY A 494 -24.27 27.84 14.41
N HIS A 495 -22.97 28.18 14.42
CA HIS A 495 -22.48 29.54 14.19
C HIS A 495 -22.23 29.89 12.71
N GLY A 496 -22.25 28.90 11.80
CA GLY A 496 -22.12 29.12 10.35
C GLY A 496 -20.73 29.56 9.87
N GLN A 497 -19.74 29.74 10.75
CA GLN A 497 -18.35 30.03 10.39
C GLN A 497 -17.53 28.77 10.10
N ARG A 498 -16.51 28.90 9.23
CA ARG A 498 -15.53 27.85 8.91
C ARG A 498 -14.32 27.95 9.84
N ASN A 499 -13.98 26.86 10.53
CA ASN A 499 -12.96 26.85 11.58
C ASN A 499 -11.53 26.63 11.06
N ALA A 500 -11.39 26.11 9.84
CA ALA A 500 -10.11 25.82 9.21
C ALA A 500 -10.24 25.93 7.69
N SER A 501 -9.11 26.10 6.99
CA SER A 501 -9.08 26.05 5.54
C SER A 501 -8.89 24.62 5.06
N VAL A 502 -9.52 24.26 3.95
CA VAL A 502 -9.34 22.97 3.27
C VAL A 502 -8.75 23.25 1.89
N VAL A 503 -7.58 22.67 1.62
CA VAL A 503 -6.82 22.89 0.39
C VAL A 503 -6.62 21.56 -0.33
N ALA A 504 -6.89 21.53 -1.63
CA ALA A 504 -6.68 20.35 -2.46
C ALA A 504 -5.17 20.00 -2.57
N LEU A 505 -4.78 18.79 -2.19
CA LEU A 505 -3.41 18.27 -2.32
C LEU A 505 -3.18 17.58 -3.67
N SER A 506 -4.23 17.01 -4.22
CA SER A 506 -4.33 16.46 -5.57
C SER A 506 -5.53 17.11 -6.25
N PRO A 507 -5.85 16.77 -7.51
CA PRO A 507 -7.16 17.08 -8.02
C PRO A 507 -8.23 16.40 -7.16
N VAL A 508 -9.27 17.16 -6.82
CA VAL A 508 -10.32 16.72 -5.91
C VAL A 508 -11.67 16.91 -6.58
N THR A 509 -12.50 15.88 -6.57
CA THR A 509 -13.93 16.00 -6.88
C THR A 509 -14.71 15.83 -5.58
N VAL A 510 -15.68 16.70 -5.33
CA VAL A 510 -16.59 16.62 -4.18
C VAL A 510 -18.03 16.59 -4.67
N THR A 511 -18.92 16.05 -3.84
CA THR A 511 -20.35 16.36 -3.91
C THR A 511 -20.68 17.36 -2.80
N ALA A 512 -21.44 18.40 -3.13
CA ALA A 512 -21.91 19.43 -2.22
C ALA A 512 -23.39 19.20 -1.92
N PHE A 513 -23.73 19.09 -0.63
CA PHE A 513 -25.09 19.01 -0.13
C PHE A 513 -25.52 20.35 0.48
N ALA A 514 -26.79 20.70 0.37
CA ALA A 514 -27.34 21.86 1.06
C ALA A 514 -27.23 21.68 2.58
N GLU A 515 -26.69 22.68 3.27
CA GLU A 515 -26.57 22.69 4.74
C GLU A 515 -27.91 22.53 5.44
N GLU A 516 -28.99 23.07 4.87
CA GLU A 516 -30.34 22.92 5.42
C GLU A 516 -30.80 21.46 5.41
N SER A 517 -30.67 20.78 4.27
CA SER A 517 -31.03 19.37 4.13
C SER A 517 -30.19 18.47 5.04
N PHE A 518 -28.88 18.75 5.14
CA PHE A 518 -27.98 18.03 6.03
C PHE A 518 -28.35 18.26 7.50
N ARG A 519 -28.63 19.50 7.90
CA ARG A 519 -29.04 19.85 9.26
C ARG A 519 -30.35 19.16 9.66
N GLU A 520 -31.32 19.13 8.78
CA GLU A 520 -32.60 18.46 9.03
C GLU A 520 -32.40 16.96 9.26
N PHE A 521 -31.59 16.32 8.40
CA PHE A 521 -31.21 14.91 8.56
C PHE A 521 -30.55 14.66 9.93
N ILE A 522 -29.52 15.43 10.28
CA ILE A 522 -28.79 15.28 11.54
C ILE A 522 -29.72 15.47 12.75
N ARG A 523 -30.64 16.44 12.70
CA ARG A 523 -31.58 16.72 13.79
C ARG A 523 -32.63 15.61 13.94
N GLN A 524 -33.26 15.19 12.84
CA GLN A 524 -34.33 14.18 12.86
C GLN A 524 -33.80 12.79 13.22
N GLN A 525 -32.58 12.45 12.80
CA GLN A 525 -31.93 11.19 13.15
C GLN A 525 -31.12 11.27 14.45
N GLN A 526 -31.18 12.40 15.17
CA GLN A 526 -30.53 12.61 16.47
C GLN A 526 -29.00 12.39 16.46
N TYR A 527 -28.35 12.73 15.34
CA TYR A 527 -26.90 12.57 15.20
C TYR A 527 -26.08 13.72 15.82
N GLU A 528 -26.71 14.84 16.20
CA GLU A 528 -26.00 16.06 16.61
C GLU A 528 -25.05 15.84 17.80
N ALA A 529 -25.54 15.26 18.91
CA ALA A 529 -24.73 14.99 20.10
C ALA A 529 -23.58 14.01 19.80
N ARG A 530 -23.88 12.98 19.00
CA ARG A 530 -22.90 11.98 18.58
C ARG A 530 -21.78 12.61 17.74
N LEU A 531 -22.12 13.44 16.76
CA LEU A 531 -21.14 14.10 15.90
C LEU A 531 -20.30 15.14 16.66
N LYS A 532 -20.90 15.89 17.60
CA LYS A 532 -20.17 16.78 18.50
C LYS A 532 -19.13 16.02 19.33
N SER A 533 -19.54 14.92 19.96
CA SER A 533 -18.64 14.08 20.76
C SER A 533 -17.54 13.45 19.91
N LEU A 534 -17.87 12.94 18.72
CA LEU A 534 -16.90 12.37 17.79
C LEU A 534 -15.83 13.40 17.40
N TRP A 535 -16.23 14.64 17.11
CA TRP A 535 -15.31 15.70 16.76
C TRP A 535 -14.37 16.07 17.92
N GLN A 536 -14.90 16.28 19.12
CA GLN A 536 -14.09 16.57 20.32
C GLN A 536 -13.02 15.49 20.54
N LYS A 537 -13.39 14.21 20.40
CA LYS A 537 -12.44 13.10 20.52
C LYS A 537 -11.41 13.09 19.40
N ARG A 538 -11.79 13.40 18.15
CA ARG A 538 -10.84 13.49 17.02
C ARG A 538 -9.83 14.61 17.22
N GLU A 539 -10.25 15.76 17.73
CA GLU A 539 -9.36 16.88 18.04
C GLU A 539 -8.32 16.47 19.11
N LEU A 540 -8.75 15.79 20.17
CA LEU A 540 -7.84 15.24 21.17
C LEU A 540 -6.88 14.20 20.58
N LEU A 541 -7.37 13.29 19.73
CA LEU A 541 -6.54 12.27 19.07
C LEU A 541 -5.50 12.89 18.12
N GLN A 542 -5.78 14.05 17.51
CA GLN A 542 -4.83 14.72 16.61
C GLN A 542 -3.60 15.29 17.34
N ASN A 543 -3.67 15.46 18.65
CA ASN A 543 -2.54 15.91 19.46
C ASN A 543 -1.42 14.86 19.60
N PHE A 544 -1.72 13.58 19.32
CA PHE A 544 -0.75 12.50 19.42
C PHE A 544 0.02 12.32 18.10
N PRO A 545 1.34 12.60 18.06
CA PRO A 545 2.10 12.59 16.81
C PRO A 545 2.11 11.22 16.10
N TYR A 546 2.13 10.12 16.86
CA TYR A 546 2.15 8.76 16.32
C TYR A 546 0.82 8.36 15.65
N LEU A 547 -0.30 9.03 15.97
CA LEU A 547 -1.59 8.79 15.33
C LEU A 547 -1.69 9.43 13.93
N ARG A 548 -0.76 10.31 13.55
CA ARG A 548 -0.72 10.93 12.21
C ARG A 548 -0.54 9.93 11.07
N ALA A 549 -0.01 8.73 11.37
CA ALA A 549 0.11 7.65 10.41
C ALA A 549 -1.24 7.00 10.04
N LEU A 550 -2.28 7.17 10.88
CA LEU A 550 -3.58 6.58 10.64
C LEU A 550 -4.43 7.42 9.67
N GLN A 551 -5.15 6.73 8.81
CA GLN A 551 -6.13 7.35 7.91
C GLN A 551 -7.33 7.88 8.70
N GLN A 552 -7.99 8.91 8.18
CA GLN A 552 -9.15 9.52 8.85
C GLN A 552 -10.30 8.55 9.14
N PRO A 553 -10.64 7.57 8.27
CA PRO A 553 -11.64 6.57 8.61
C PRO A 553 -11.24 5.70 9.81
N VAL A 554 -9.94 5.39 9.98
CA VAL A 554 -9.45 4.64 11.16
C VAL A 554 -9.50 5.50 12.41
N LEU A 555 -9.10 6.77 12.32
CA LEU A 555 -9.22 7.72 13.43
C LEU A 555 -10.67 7.95 13.82
N ARG A 556 -11.60 7.97 12.86
CA ARG A 556 -13.05 8.05 13.11
C ARG A 556 -13.55 6.82 13.86
N GLU A 557 -13.15 5.62 13.42
CA GLU A 557 -13.50 4.38 14.11
C GLU A 557 -12.90 4.33 15.52
N LEU A 558 -11.66 4.76 15.70
CA LEU A 558 -11.04 4.89 17.02
C LEU A 558 -11.80 5.89 17.91
N ALA A 559 -12.12 7.08 17.38
CA ALA A 559 -12.86 8.12 18.09
C ALA A 559 -14.27 7.66 18.51
N ASN A 560 -14.91 6.78 17.74
CA ASN A 560 -16.19 6.16 18.11
C ASN A 560 -16.06 5.23 19.33
N GLN A 561 -14.89 4.61 19.53
CA GLN A 561 -14.67 3.59 20.58
C GLN A 561 -14.02 4.15 21.86
N VAL A 562 -13.26 5.24 21.77
CA VAL A 562 -12.60 5.81 22.95
C VAL A 562 -13.57 6.58 23.84
N SER A 563 -13.37 6.52 25.15
CA SER A 563 -14.00 7.41 26.13
C SER A 563 -12.99 8.43 26.67
N LEU A 564 -13.46 9.64 27.00
CA LEU A 564 -12.66 10.62 27.75
C LEU A 564 -12.89 10.38 29.23
N GLU A 565 -11.83 10.02 29.95
CA GLU A 565 -11.86 9.77 31.38
C GLU A 565 -11.14 10.90 32.12
N THR A 566 -11.67 11.27 33.28
CA THR A 566 -11.02 12.19 34.23
C THR A 566 -10.92 11.50 35.57
N ARG A 567 -9.75 11.58 36.21
CA ARG A 567 -9.50 10.94 37.49
C ARG A 567 -8.98 11.95 38.50
N PRO A 568 -9.60 12.03 39.68
CA PRO A 568 -9.15 12.93 40.73
C PRO A 568 -7.81 12.48 41.29
N ALA A 569 -7.08 13.41 41.90
CA ALA A 569 -5.87 13.14 42.65
C ALA A 569 -6.08 12.00 43.67
N ALA A 570 -5.13 11.08 43.77
CA ALA A 570 -5.15 9.96 44.68
C ALA A 570 -3.83 9.84 45.43
N THR A 571 -3.88 9.69 46.75
CA THR A 571 -2.66 9.50 47.56
C THR A 571 -2.20 8.05 47.49
N GLY A 572 -1.06 7.82 46.82
CA GLY A 572 -0.37 6.53 46.76
C GLY A 572 -0.70 5.68 45.52
N PRO A 573 0.00 4.54 45.34
CA PRO A 573 -0.14 3.72 44.15
C PRO A 573 -1.52 3.07 44.04
N VAL A 574 -2.14 3.19 42.86
CA VAL A 574 -3.41 2.52 42.55
C VAL A 574 -3.24 1.60 41.34
N PRO A 575 -3.57 0.30 41.45
CA PRO A 575 -3.48 -0.62 40.31
C PRO A 575 -4.37 -0.16 39.15
N VAL A 576 -3.83 -0.15 37.93
CA VAL A 576 -4.56 0.25 36.71
C VAL A 576 -5.82 -0.59 36.50
N GLN A 577 -5.83 -1.83 37.00
CA GLN A 577 -6.97 -2.76 36.90
C GLN A 577 -8.21 -2.28 37.63
N ARG A 578 -8.09 -1.32 38.54
CA ARG A 578 -9.27 -0.67 39.14
C ARG A 578 -10.03 0.21 38.15
N TYR A 579 -9.37 0.64 37.08
CA TYR A 579 -9.91 1.58 36.09
C TYR A 579 -10.24 0.92 34.76
N CYS A 580 -9.48 -0.09 34.36
CA CYS A 580 -9.71 -0.78 33.09
C CYS A 580 -9.14 -2.20 33.07
N ASP A 581 -9.71 -3.06 32.22
CA ASP A 581 -9.23 -4.42 32.04
C ASP A 581 -7.82 -4.45 31.44
N ALA A 582 -7.07 -5.52 31.73
CA ALA A 582 -5.79 -5.78 31.09
C ALA A 582 -5.95 -5.85 29.56
N GLY A 583 -5.02 -5.24 28.83
CA GLY A 583 -5.08 -5.10 27.38
C GLY A 583 -5.84 -3.86 26.87
N SER A 584 -6.41 -3.05 27.77
CA SER A 584 -6.95 -1.72 27.42
C SER A 584 -5.80 -0.74 27.12
N LEU A 585 -6.04 0.21 26.24
CA LEU A 585 -5.07 1.21 25.81
C LEU A 585 -5.46 2.58 26.38
N MET A 586 -4.57 3.18 27.17
CA MET A 586 -4.74 4.52 27.75
C MET A 586 -3.87 5.52 26.98
N LEU A 587 -4.47 6.58 26.47
CA LEU A 587 -3.77 7.67 25.78
C LEU A 587 -3.72 8.89 26.71
N PRO A 588 -2.55 9.22 27.27
CA PRO A 588 -2.43 10.26 28.29
C PRO A 588 -2.70 11.66 27.72
N LEU A 589 -3.53 12.44 28.41
CA LEU A 589 -3.81 13.84 28.12
C LEU A 589 -3.37 14.73 29.31
N GLY A 590 -2.94 15.95 29.03
CA GLY A 590 -2.53 16.90 30.08
C GLY A 590 -1.20 16.54 30.75
N GLU A 591 -0.84 17.25 31.82
CA GLU A 591 0.48 17.17 32.47
C GLU A 591 0.59 16.01 33.48
N GLY A 592 1.74 15.32 33.45
CA GLY A 592 2.31 14.62 34.62
C GLY A 592 1.62 13.33 35.07
N LEU A 593 1.52 12.32 34.20
CA LEU A 593 1.12 10.98 34.61
C LEU A 593 2.33 10.18 35.11
N GLU A 594 2.44 9.98 36.42
CA GLU A 594 3.43 9.04 36.97
C GLU A 594 2.85 7.63 37.09
N LEU A 595 3.65 6.64 36.70
CA LEU A 595 3.31 5.23 36.83
C LEU A 595 4.46 4.44 37.44
N SER A 596 4.13 3.32 38.08
CA SER A 596 5.08 2.32 38.55
C SER A 596 4.83 1.01 37.82
N ARG A 597 5.82 0.56 37.05
CA ARG A 597 5.80 -0.74 36.37
C ARG A 597 6.83 -1.65 37.02
N ALA A 598 6.38 -2.76 37.61
CA ALA A 598 7.26 -3.69 38.34
C ALA A 598 8.20 -2.98 39.36
N GLY A 599 7.72 -1.92 40.02
CA GLY A 599 8.46 -1.15 41.03
C GLY A 599 9.38 -0.06 40.49
N ARG A 600 9.48 0.13 39.17
CA ARG A 600 10.20 1.25 38.55
C ARG A 600 9.24 2.39 38.26
N ARG A 601 9.56 3.60 38.72
CA ARG A 601 8.78 4.80 38.44
C ARG A 601 9.14 5.36 37.07
N GLU A 602 8.12 5.75 36.33
CA GLU A 602 8.21 6.39 35.02
C GLU A 602 7.26 7.59 35.00
N THR A 603 7.76 8.73 34.52
CA THR A 603 6.93 9.92 34.27
C THR A 603 6.56 9.94 32.80
N ILE A 604 5.26 9.99 32.52
CA ILE A 604 4.71 10.01 31.16
C ILE A 604 4.28 11.43 30.82
N GLU A 605 4.93 11.98 29.80
CA GLU A 605 4.63 13.30 29.27
C GLU A 605 3.25 13.33 28.56
N PRO A 606 2.59 14.51 28.50
CA PRO A 606 1.40 14.70 27.69
C PRO A 606 1.61 14.24 26.25
N ASN A 607 0.61 13.58 25.65
CA ASN A 607 0.64 13.13 24.26
C ASN A 607 1.77 12.12 23.93
N ALA A 608 2.40 11.53 24.96
CA ALA A 608 3.38 10.47 24.81
C ALA A 608 2.75 9.16 24.29
N ALA A 609 3.60 8.15 24.07
CA ALA A 609 3.19 6.83 23.64
C ALA A 609 2.07 6.25 24.53
N PRO A 610 1.12 5.48 23.97
CA PRO A 610 -0.01 5.00 24.71
C PRO A 610 0.41 3.90 25.70
N ILE A 611 -0.29 3.81 26.82
CA ILE A 611 -0.01 2.88 27.90
C ILE A 611 -0.93 1.66 27.76
N LEU A 612 -0.32 0.48 27.59
CA LEU A 612 -1.05 -0.79 27.62
C LEU A 612 -1.28 -1.21 29.09
N SER A 613 -2.55 -1.34 29.47
CA SER A 613 -2.96 -1.83 30.80
C SER A 613 -2.47 -3.26 31.03
N ALA A 614 -1.73 -3.47 32.12
CA ALA A 614 -1.17 -4.76 32.50
C ALA A 614 -1.19 -4.92 34.03
N PRO A 615 -1.31 -6.16 34.57
CA PRO A 615 -1.50 -6.41 36.01
C PRO A 615 -0.41 -5.86 36.95
N ASP A 616 0.77 -5.56 36.41
CA ASP A 616 1.96 -5.07 37.12
C ASP A 616 2.13 -3.54 37.06
N LEU A 617 1.08 -2.84 36.62
CA LEU A 617 1.07 -1.40 36.39
C LEU A 617 0.23 -0.68 37.45
N ASP A 618 0.88 0.16 38.24
CA ASP A 618 0.25 1.06 39.20
C ASP A 618 0.33 2.52 38.71
N LEU A 619 -0.71 3.31 38.94
CA LEU A 619 -0.72 4.76 38.75
C LEU A 619 -0.33 5.46 40.06
N LEU A 620 0.53 6.47 39.97
CA LEU A 620 1.06 7.26 41.07
C LEU A 620 0.58 8.71 40.94
N THR A 621 -0.73 8.96 41.02
CA THR A 621 -1.29 10.26 40.58
C THR A 621 -1.51 11.24 41.73
N GLU A 622 -0.53 12.11 42.02
CA GLU A 622 -0.68 13.23 42.97
C GLU A 622 -1.62 14.37 42.49
N PRO A 623 -1.73 14.68 41.17
CA PRO A 623 -2.73 15.60 40.62
C PRO A 623 -3.91 14.91 39.91
N GLU A 624 -4.96 15.67 39.57
CA GLU A 624 -6.02 15.23 38.65
C GLU A 624 -5.44 15.03 37.24
N PHE A 625 -5.85 13.96 36.55
CA PHE A 625 -5.38 13.68 35.19
C PHE A 625 -6.51 13.23 34.25
N GLN A 626 -6.30 13.46 32.96
CA GLN A 626 -7.23 13.08 31.90
C GLN A 626 -6.56 12.09 30.93
N TYR A 627 -7.35 11.21 30.32
CA TYR A 627 -6.87 10.31 29.28
C TYR A 627 -8.01 9.84 28.40
N LEU A 628 -7.68 9.43 27.17
CA LEU A 628 -8.61 8.65 26.35
C LEU A 628 -8.41 7.17 26.66
N LEU A 629 -9.50 6.44 26.85
CA LEU A 629 -9.49 5.00 27.11
C LEU A 629 -10.08 4.25 25.93
N LEU A 630 -9.33 3.29 25.39
CA LEU A 630 -9.84 2.24 24.50
C LEU A 630 -9.86 0.92 25.27
N HIS A 631 -11.04 0.38 25.54
CA HIS A 631 -11.17 -0.89 26.25
C HIS A 631 -10.59 -2.05 25.44
N ALA A 632 -10.08 -3.08 26.14
CA ALA A 632 -9.44 -4.24 25.53
C ALA A 632 -10.30 -4.91 24.45
N LYS A 633 -11.61 -5.06 24.70
CA LYS A 633 -12.58 -5.64 23.77
C LYS A 633 -12.75 -4.80 22.49
N ASP A 634 -12.80 -3.48 22.62
CA ASP A 634 -12.96 -2.58 21.47
C ASP A 634 -11.67 -2.51 20.66
N ALA A 635 -10.50 -2.50 21.33
CA ALA A 635 -9.21 -2.63 20.68
C ALA A 635 -9.09 -3.94 19.88
N GLU A 636 -9.57 -5.06 20.45
CA GLU A 636 -9.64 -6.34 19.75
C GLU A 636 -10.55 -6.28 18.52
N GLY A 637 -11.76 -5.73 18.67
CA GLY A 637 -12.71 -5.54 17.57
C GLY A 637 -12.15 -4.66 16.45
N LEU A 638 -11.39 -3.62 16.77
CA LEU A 638 -10.71 -2.78 15.77
C LEU A 638 -9.60 -3.56 15.06
N ARG A 639 -8.75 -4.31 15.78
CA ARG A 639 -7.66 -5.12 15.18
C ARG A 639 -8.18 -6.22 14.25
N GLN A 640 -9.34 -6.80 14.55
CA GLN A 640 -9.94 -7.86 13.72
C GLN A 640 -10.58 -7.30 12.44
N ARG A 641 -11.24 -6.14 12.55
CA ARG A 641 -12.00 -5.52 11.44
C ARG A 641 -11.16 -4.62 10.53
N ILE A 642 -10.16 -3.91 11.07
CA ILE A 642 -9.44 -2.84 10.37
C ILE A 642 -7.95 -3.21 10.27
N PRO A 643 -7.47 -3.65 9.08
CA PRO A 643 -6.07 -4.04 8.87
C PRO A 643 -5.09 -2.92 9.24
N ALA A 644 -5.35 -1.68 8.83
CA ALA A 644 -4.54 -0.52 9.21
C ALA A 644 -4.35 -0.35 10.72
N PHE A 645 -5.40 -0.56 11.53
CA PHE A 645 -5.31 -0.44 12.98
C PHE A 645 -4.48 -1.58 13.58
N ARG A 646 -4.61 -2.80 13.03
CA ARG A 646 -3.78 -3.93 13.43
C ARG A 646 -2.30 -3.70 13.09
N PHE A 647 -2.02 -3.22 11.88
CA PHE A 647 -0.67 -2.87 11.46
C PHE A 647 -0.09 -1.80 12.40
N PHE A 648 -0.84 -0.72 12.66
CA PHE A 648 -0.45 0.32 13.59
C PHE A 648 -0.17 -0.21 15.01
N TRP A 649 -1.02 -1.08 15.54
CA TRP A 649 -0.84 -1.71 16.85
C TRP A 649 0.49 -2.46 16.97
N VAL A 650 0.83 -3.24 15.95
CA VAL A 650 2.03 -4.10 15.99
C VAL A 650 3.28 -3.35 15.56
N GLU A 651 3.24 -2.65 14.42
CA GLU A 651 4.41 -2.06 13.78
C GLU A 651 4.73 -0.65 14.26
N THR A 652 3.72 0.13 14.62
CA THR A 652 3.92 1.52 15.06
C THR A 652 4.04 1.60 16.58
N LEU A 653 3.16 0.90 17.30
CA LEU A 653 3.18 0.90 18.77
C LEU A 653 4.09 -0.19 19.37
N GLY A 654 4.51 -1.19 18.59
CA GLY A 654 5.32 -2.31 19.09
C GLY A 654 4.56 -3.22 20.07
N LEU A 655 3.23 -3.20 20.05
CA LEU A 655 2.41 -3.94 21.01
C LEU A 655 2.14 -5.36 20.51
N PRO A 656 2.21 -6.38 21.39
CA PRO A 656 1.95 -7.75 21.01
C PRO A 656 0.48 -7.95 20.63
N LEU A 657 0.23 -8.91 19.74
CA LEU A 657 -1.11 -9.46 19.57
C LEU A 657 -1.41 -10.40 20.75
N PRO A 658 -2.57 -10.28 21.42
CA PRO A 658 -2.96 -11.25 22.43
C PRO A 658 -3.02 -12.65 21.80
N GLU A 659 -2.60 -13.69 22.53
CA GLU A 659 -2.81 -15.06 22.05
C GLU A 659 -4.31 -15.29 21.78
N PRO A 660 -4.67 -15.94 20.66
CA PRO A 660 -6.05 -16.29 20.42
C PRO A 660 -6.53 -17.11 21.61
N ARG A 661 -7.57 -16.63 22.31
CA ARG A 661 -8.24 -17.43 23.33
C ARG A 661 -8.62 -18.74 22.65
N LYS A 662 -8.02 -19.85 23.09
CA LYS A 662 -8.42 -21.19 22.64
C LYS A 662 -9.92 -21.29 22.92
N SER A 663 -10.71 -21.28 21.84
CA SER A 663 -12.16 -21.42 21.85
C SER A 663 -12.55 -22.79 22.35
#